data_AF-A0A9P8QPX6-F1
#
_entry.id   AF-A0A9P8QPX6-F1
#
_cell.length_a   1.000
_cell.length_b   1.000
_cell.length_c   1.000
_cell.angle_alpha   90.00
_cell.angle_beta   90.00
_cell.angle_gamma   90.00
#
_symmetry.space_group_name_H-M   'P 1'
#
loop_
_entity.id
_entity.type
_entity.pdbx_description
1 polymer ?
#
loop_
_entity_poly.entity_id
_entity_poly.type
_entity_poly.pdbx_seq_one_letter_code
_entity_poly.pdbx_strand_id
1 'polypeptide(L)'
;MVAAGETLIMETASDQLVMLVQASSALALSIDPKSGVQQPNATDLKRPAQQHPQCKVHMGIDSHRQRHPDTSREQSSGQSSNALAYSLSGDSLKPIMDLISDRIMWYRVRNDAIKARKKLLANQDQDHYRSSDYGSSKDLLMIQRQSFTNEIQRADKYIAEIDDKVPSALRPVLRDISKAWTKEQAASEEPVASKAAPANVQNTIKQEMEALIKREMAASKQSMKELLDSQVSKLKESLARETEEKLSSLRKTLRQEEEQRISSLKKALAQENEKRVAEARGSAARESANKIAELENSLAKESSKTAALDRKVADLEARLDKTASEQRRLLESLVDKSQLAQQLQLQSGPQGEKLGKLEARLRTLEGISPAIEDLAGRMRSHSELVTERARQQDESNTRLASLESTVAGFLAKGIDSIPTEVAEIKERVQHMSSNPKPVPVAPDNRVLEVVKPELAKITNSTRDMIKHIQDKLQPFLEHERHKTETLERQFGDMTLQVSELQKESAAARTEHSALKEKLADQSQAHAEKLSWLEGNVNDRINATMGEFRTNFEGVYMQLQVLNSWQTNFNTKGLYREIMGHINATLPDGTVMQIKNLRQRLEFAETRILACENNACNKRRKLAGGNSEAVNDHQVDA
;
A
#
# COMPACT_ATOMS: atom_id res chain seq x y z
N MET A 1 27.50 6.57 -26.54
CA MET A 1 27.92 6.63 -25.12
C MET A 1 26.76 6.67 -24.14
N VAL A 2 25.65 7.40 -24.41
CA VAL A 2 24.47 7.40 -23.52
C VAL A 2 23.79 6.02 -23.44
N ALA A 3 23.65 5.31 -24.57
CA ALA A 3 23.04 3.97 -24.61
C ALA A 3 23.85 2.85 -23.93
N ALA A 4 25.14 3.08 -23.62
CA ALA A 4 25.97 2.12 -22.88
C ALA A 4 25.91 2.33 -21.35
N GLY A 5 25.48 3.52 -20.90
CA GLY A 5 25.27 3.81 -19.49
C GLY A 5 23.95 3.25 -18.96
N GLU A 6 22.90 3.20 -19.80
CA GLU A 6 21.59 2.69 -19.39
C GLU A 6 21.56 1.17 -19.22
N THR A 7 22.33 0.43 -20.03
CA THR A 7 22.46 -1.03 -19.90
C THR A 7 23.17 -1.43 -18.62
N LEU A 8 24.24 -0.71 -18.24
CA LEU A 8 25.01 -1.01 -17.03
C LEU A 8 24.17 -0.78 -15.75
N ILE A 9 23.30 0.23 -15.74
CA ILE A 9 22.43 0.55 -14.60
C ILE A 9 21.30 -0.48 -14.44
N MET A 10 20.74 -1.00 -15.55
CA MET A 10 19.74 -2.07 -15.47
C MET A 10 20.32 -3.40 -15.02
N GLU A 11 21.56 -3.70 -15.40
CA GLU A 11 22.25 -4.94 -14.99
C GLU A 11 22.56 -4.93 -13.49
N THR A 12 23.03 -3.79 -12.94
CA THR A 12 23.26 -3.67 -11.49
C THR A 12 21.97 -3.68 -10.67
N ALA A 13 20.87 -3.13 -11.21
CA ALA A 13 19.57 -3.18 -10.55
C ALA A 13 18.98 -4.60 -10.52
N SER A 14 19.21 -5.39 -11.56
CA SER A 14 18.80 -6.79 -11.65
C SER A 14 19.52 -7.65 -10.60
N ASP A 15 20.83 -7.49 -10.45
CA ASP A 15 21.63 -8.27 -9.49
C ASP A 15 21.28 -7.92 -8.03
N GLN A 16 20.97 -6.65 -7.74
CA GLN A 16 20.49 -6.25 -6.41
C GLN A 16 19.12 -6.84 -6.08
N LEU A 17 18.21 -6.94 -7.06
CA LEU A 17 16.90 -7.58 -6.91
C LEU A 17 17.03 -9.10 -6.65
N VAL A 18 17.95 -9.78 -7.35
CA VAL A 18 18.22 -11.21 -7.13
C VAL A 18 18.77 -11.45 -5.73
N MET A 19 19.70 -10.62 -5.24
CA MET A 19 20.20 -10.74 -3.87
C MET A 19 19.11 -10.46 -2.81
N LEU A 20 18.20 -9.52 -3.06
CA LEU A 20 17.09 -9.22 -2.13
C LEU A 20 16.07 -10.37 -2.05
N VAL A 21 15.81 -11.05 -3.17
CA VAL A 21 14.94 -12.23 -3.23
C VAL A 21 15.60 -13.45 -2.56
N GLN A 22 16.91 -13.61 -2.71
CA GLN A 22 17.67 -14.68 -2.02
C GLN A 22 17.75 -14.44 -0.51
N ALA A 23 17.96 -13.20 -0.06
CA ALA A 23 17.94 -12.83 1.35
C ALA A 23 16.55 -13.02 1.99
N SER A 24 15.48 -12.72 1.24
CA SER A 24 14.09 -12.93 1.70
C SER A 24 13.74 -14.43 1.81
N SER A 25 14.28 -15.26 0.91
CA SER A 25 14.08 -16.72 0.95
C SER A 25 14.84 -17.39 2.10
N ALA A 26 16.01 -16.86 2.48
CA ALA A 26 16.77 -17.36 3.64
C ALA A 26 16.06 -17.08 4.99
N LEU A 27 15.27 -16.00 5.07
CA LEU A 27 14.48 -15.65 6.26
C LEU A 27 13.17 -16.45 6.39
N ALA A 28 12.66 -17.02 5.29
CA ALA A 28 11.42 -17.80 5.29
C ALA A 28 11.60 -19.28 5.72
N LEU A 29 12.83 -19.79 5.80
CA LEU A 29 13.13 -21.20 6.09
C LEU A 29 13.29 -21.53 7.59
N SER A 30 12.99 -20.62 8.51
CA SER A 30 13.14 -20.84 9.96
C SER A 30 11.80 -20.89 10.75
N ILE A 31 10.68 -21.19 10.08
CA ILE A 31 9.38 -21.29 10.72
C ILE A 31 8.84 -22.71 10.55
N ASP A 32 8.97 -23.50 11.61
CA ASP A 32 8.43 -24.86 11.70
C ASP A 32 6.99 -24.81 12.26
N PRO A 33 5.95 -25.23 11.52
CA PRO A 33 4.56 -25.07 11.95
C PRO A 33 4.06 -26.35 12.63
N LYS A 34 4.48 -26.61 13.87
CA LYS A 34 3.81 -27.59 14.75
C LYS A 34 3.75 -27.10 16.19
N SER A 35 2.67 -26.40 16.56
CA SER A 35 2.14 -26.50 17.92
C SER A 35 0.63 -26.28 17.94
N GLY A 36 -0.06 -27.25 18.52
CA GLY A 36 -1.50 -27.30 18.65
C GLY A 36 -2.03 -26.23 19.60
N VAL A 37 -3.14 -25.63 19.21
CA VAL A 37 -3.86 -24.62 19.99
C VAL A 37 -4.59 -25.31 21.15
N GLN A 38 -4.11 -25.07 22.37
CA GLN A 38 -4.86 -25.27 23.61
C GLN A 38 -5.54 -23.94 23.97
N GLN A 39 -6.88 -23.93 24.02
CA GLN A 39 -7.67 -22.80 24.50
C GLN A 39 -7.44 -22.57 26.02
N PRO A 40 -7.25 -21.32 26.47
CA PRO A 40 -7.46 -20.97 27.87
C PRO A 40 -8.87 -20.41 28.11
N ASN A 41 -9.43 -20.85 29.22
CA ASN A 41 -10.67 -20.39 29.83
C ASN A 41 -10.61 -18.91 30.24
N ALA A 42 -11.82 -18.33 30.31
CA ALA A 42 -12.14 -16.95 30.65
C ALA A 42 -11.57 -16.46 32.00
N THR A 43 -11.30 -15.16 32.08
CA THR A 43 -11.46 -14.40 33.32
C THR A 43 -11.80 -12.94 33.05
N ASP A 44 -12.82 -12.49 33.77
CA ASP A 44 -13.34 -11.14 33.91
C ASP A 44 -12.26 -10.11 34.25
N LEU A 45 -12.25 -8.98 33.53
CA LEU A 45 -11.56 -7.76 33.95
C LEU A 45 -12.44 -6.53 33.71
N LYS A 46 -12.99 -6.02 34.81
CA LYS A 46 -13.65 -4.71 34.97
C LYS A 46 -12.77 -3.59 34.40
N ARG A 47 -13.36 -2.75 33.54
CA ARG A 47 -12.74 -1.53 33.00
C ARG A 47 -13.30 -0.30 33.74
N PRO A 48 -12.46 0.61 34.29
CA PRO A 48 -12.94 1.87 34.83
C PRO A 48 -13.15 2.90 33.71
N ALA A 49 -14.13 3.77 33.92
CA ALA A 49 -14.47 4.89 33.06
C ALA A 49 -13.32 5.91 32.98
N GLN A 50 -12.95 6.31 31.76
CA GLN A 50 -12.10 7.47 31.52
C GLN A 50 -12.83 8.51 30.68
N GLN A 51 -12.72 9.74 31.15
CA GLN A 51 -13.38 10.95 30.72
C GLN A 51 -12.88 11.41 29.35
N HIS A 52 -13.81 11.87 28.51
CA HIS A 52 -13.55 12.57 27.26
C HIS A 52 -12.96 13.96 27.51
N PRO A 53 -11.84 14.34 26.87
CA PRO A 53 -11.49 15.74 26.68
C PRO A 53 -12.22 16.30 25.46
N GLN A 54 -12.85 17.47 25.62
CA GLN A 54 -13.45 18.24 24.53
C GLN A 54 -12.35 18.79 23.62
N CYS A 55 -12.27 18.28 22.38
CA CYS A 55 -11.52 18.93 21.30
C CYS A 55 -12.41 19.98 20.62
N LYS A 56 -12.18 21.25 20.94
CA LYS A 56 -12.59 22.40 20.13
C LYS A 56 -11.76 22.40 18.83
N VAL A 57 -12.35 22.00 17.71
CA VAL A 57 -11.74 22.19 16.38
C VAL A 57 -12.10 23.59 15.89
N HIS A 58 -11.11 24.48 15.90
CA HIS A 58 -11.18 25.81 15.29
C HIS A 58 -10.89 25.66 13.79
N MET A 59 -11.93 25.74 12.95
CA MET A 59 -11.77 25.76 11.49
C MET A 59 -11.35 27.18 11.07
N GLY A 60 -10.05 27.47 11.14
CA GLY A 60 -9.46 28.65 10.51
C GLY A 60 -9.47 28.46 8.99
N ILE A 61 -10.28 29.25 8.29
CA ILE A 61 -10.25 29.35 6.83
C ILE A 61 -9.08 30.29 6.49
N ASP A 62 -7.89 29.74 6.26
CA ASP A 62 -6.77 30.48 5.69
C ASP A 62 -7.05 30.75 4.21
N SER A 63 -7.51 31.97 3.94
CA SER A 63 -7.76 32.49 2.60
C SER A 63 -6.41 32.78 1.92
N HIS A 64 -5.89 31.81 1.18
CA HIS A 64 -4.70 32.00 0.36
C HIS A 64 -4.99 32.98 -0.79
N ARG A 65 -4.48 34.21 -0.64
CA ARG A 65 -4.57 35.31 -1.62
C ARG A 65 -3.69 34.98 -2.83
N GLN A 66 -4.30 34.45 -3.88
CA GLN A 66 -3.64 34.23 -5.17
C GLN A 66 -3.38 35.59 -5.85
N ARG A 67 -2.10 35.91 -6.09
CA ARG A 67 -1.70 37.08 -6.88
C ARG A 67 -2.01 36.81 -8.35
N HIS A 68 -2.78 37.71 -8.96
CA HIS A 68 -2.95 37.77 -10.42
C HIS A 68 -1.63 38.19 -11.10
N PRO A 69 -1.28 37.61 -12.26
CA PRO A 69 -0.24 38.16 -13.11
C PRO A 69 -0.81 39.32 -13.94
N ASP A 70 -0.12 40.46 -13.88
CA ASP A 70 -0.30 41.60 -14.78
C ASP A 70 -0.07 41.15 -16.23
N THR A 71 -1.06 41.37 -17.09
CA THR A 71 -0.90 41.29 -18.55
C THR A 71 -1.20 42.66 -19.13
N SER A 72 -0.11 43.37 -19.46
CA SER A 72 -0.11 44.60 -20.24
C SER A 72 -0.71 44.31 -21.62
N ARG A 73 -1.92 44.82 -21.86
CA ARG A 73 -2.61 44.71 -23.15
C ARG A 73 -2.40 46.00 -23.93
N GLU A 74 -1.65 45.91 -25.03
CA GLU A 74 -1.53 46.96 -26.03
C GLU A 74 -2.92 47.28 -26.63
N GLN A 75 -3.26 48.57 -26.62
CA GLN A 75 -4.44 49.11 -27.26
C GLN A 75 -4.16 49.31 -28.76
N SER A 76 -4.73 48.46 -29.62
CA SER A 76 -4.85 48.76 -31.04
C SER A 76 -6.18 49.48 -31.29
N SER A 77 -6.12 50.79 -31.53
CA SER A 77 -7.26 51.61 -31.95
C SER A 77 -7.63 51.28 -33.40
N GLY A 78 -8.69 50.50 -33.60
CA GLY A 78 -9.39 50.38 -34.87
C GLY A 78 -10.71 51.12 -34.80
N GLN A 79 -10.78 52.32 -35.40
CA GLN A 79 -12.03 53.06 -35.60
C GLN A 79 -12.95 52.24 -36.52
N SER A 80 -13.93 51.58 -35.91
CA SER A 80 -15.05 50.93 -36.57
C SER A 80 -16.30 51.77 -36.35
N SER A 81 -17.07 51.93 -37.42
CA SER A 81 -18.16 52.87 -37.65
C SER A 81 -19.21 52.94 -36.53
N ASN A 82 -19.19 54.04 -35.77
CA ASN A 82 -20.16 54.41 -34.73
C ASN A 82 -21.49 54.91 -35.33
N ALA A 83 -22.36 54.00 -35.78
CA ALA A 83 -23.73 54.39 -36.15
C ALA A 83 -24.85 53.62 -35.43
N LEU A 84 -24.54 52.59 -34.64
CA LEU A 84 -25.56 51.81 -33.90
C LEU A 84 -25.26 51.62 -32.40
N ALA A 85 -24.29 52.36 -31.84
CA ALA A 85 -23.96 52.32 -30.41
C ALA A 85 -24.96 53.10 -29.53
N TYR A 86 -26.26 53.03 -29.86
CA TYR A 86 -27.32 53.64 -29.05
C TYR A 86 -27.67 52.73 -27.85
N SER A 87 -27.09 53.10 -26.71
CA SER A 87 -27.74 53.18 -25.39
C SER A 87 -28.28 51.92 -24.72
N LEU A 88 -27.53 50.82 -24.70
CA LEU A 88 -27.61 49.88 -23.56
C LEU A 88 -26.52 50.29 -22.57
N SER A 89 -26.83 51.18 -21.63
CA SER A 89 -25.88 51.54 -20.58
C SER A 89 -25.50 50.28 -19.80
N GLY A 90 -24.21 50.03 -19.60
CA GLY A 90 -23.72 48.89 -18.81
C GLY A 90 -24.34 48.83 -17.41
N ASP A 91 -24.79 49.97 -16.89
CA ASP A 91 -25.50 50.08 -15.62
C ASP A 91 -26.86 49.35 -15.60
N SER A 92 -27.52 49.23 -16.76
CA SER A 92 -28.81 48.53 -16.89
C SER A 92 -28.66 47.01 -16.95
N LEU A 93 -27.52 46.51 -17.45
CA LEU A 93 -27.23 45.08 -17.59
C LEU A 93 -26.59 44.51 -16.32
N LYS A 94 -25.89 45.34 -15.54
CA LYS A 94 -25.17 44.92 -14.33
C LYS A 94 -26.03 44.13 -13.33
N PRO A 95 -27.26 44.54 -12.96
CA PRO A 95 -28.10 43.78 -12.03
C PRO A 95 -28.45 42.37 -12.54
N ILE A 96 -28.59 42.20 -13.86
CA ILE A 96 -28.88 40.90 -14.47
C ILE A 96 -27.64 40.01 -14.40
N MET A 97 -26.46 40.56 -14.69
CA MET A 97 -25.20 39.82 -14.63
C MET A 97 -24.82 39.40 -13.21
N ASP A 98 -25.10 40.26 -12.22
CA ASP A 98 -24.94 39.94 -10.80
C ASP A 98 -25.86 38.77 -10.40
N LEU A 99 -27.14 38.81 -10.79
CA LEU A 99 -28.09 37.70 -10.55
C LEU A 99 -27.65 36.39 -11.23
N ILE A 100 -27.13 36.45 -12.47
CA ILE A 100 -26.63 35.25 -13.17
C ILE A 100 -25.39 34.69 -12.47
N SER A 101 -24.51 35.56 -11.98
CA SER A 101 -23.30 35.15 -11.24
C SER A 101 -23.66 34.47 -9.92
N ASP A 102 -24.60 35.04 -9.16
CA ASP A 102 -25.14 34.44 -7.94
C ASP A 102 -25.80 33.09 -8.22
N ARG A 103 -26.56 32.99 -9.31
CA ARG A 103 -27.17 31.73 -9.74
C ARG A 103 -26.10 30.65 -9.95
N ILE A 104 -25.05 30.97 -10.71
CA ILE A 104 -23.93 30.04 -10.98
C ILE A 104 -23.25 29.61 -9.69
N MET A 105 -23.04 30.52 -8.74
CA MET A 105 -22.45 30.21 -7.44
C MET A 105 -23.30 29.17 -6.68
N TRP A 106 -24.61 29.39 -6.56
CA TRP A 106 -25.51 28.45 -5.87
C TRP A 106 -25.62 27.10 -6.58
N TYR A 107 -25.53 27.07 -7.92
CA TYR A 107 -25.42 25.82 -8.67
C TYR A 107 -24.15 25.02 -8.32
N ARG A 108 -23.02 25.69 -8.09
CA ARG A 108 -21.78 25.01 -7.65
C ARG A 108 -21.97 24.41 -6.25
N VAL A 109 -22.48 25.21 -5.31
CA VAL A 109 -22.77 24.75 -3.93
C VAL A 109 -23.67 23.52 -3.94
N ARG A 110 -24.77 23.55 -4.71
CA ARG A 110 -25.67 22.41 -4.90
C ARG A 110 -24.94 21.17 -5.42
N ASN A 111 -24.14 21.33 -6.48
CA ASN A 111 -23.43 20.22 -7.10
C ASN A 111 -22.38 19.61 -6.17
N ASP A 112 -21.68 20.43 -5.39
CA ASP A 112 -20.67 19.95 -4.44
C ASP A 112 -21.33 19.19 -3.28
N ALA A 113 -22.47 19.66 -2.77
CA ALA A 113 -23.26 18.93 -1.78
C ALA A 113 -23.79 17.58 -2.32
N ILE A 114 -24.24 17.54 -3.58
CA ILE A 114 -24.64 16.28 -4.25
C ILE A 114 -23.45 15.31 -4.36
N LYS A 115 -22.28 15.80 -4.77
CA LYS A 115 -21.06 14.97 -4.88
C LYS A 115 -20.63 14.43 -3.52
N ALA A 116 -20.61 15.27 -2.49
CA ALA A 116 -20.27 14.88 -1.12
C ALA A 116 -21.23 13.81 -0.59
N ARG A 117 -22.54 13.97 -0.82
CA ARG A 117 -23.56 12.97 -0.48
C ARG A 117 -23.35 11.64 -1.22
N LYS A 118 -23.02 11.67 -2.51
CA LYS A 118 -22.73 10.45 -3.28
C LYS A 118 -21.48 9.74 -2.76
N LYS A 119 -20.42 10.48 -2.45
CA LYS A 119 -19.19 9.93 -1.86
C LYS A 119 -19.45 9.29 -0.50
N LEU A 120 -20.26 9.93 0.34
CA LEU A 120 -20.68 9.37 1.64
C LEU A 120 -21.40 8.03 1.47
N LEU A 121 -22.33 7.92 0.52
CA LEU A 121 -23.03 6.67 0.23
C LEU A 121 -22.10 5.59 -0.33
N ALA A 122 -21.21 5.95 -1.26
CA ALA A 122 -20.24 5.00 -1.81
C ALA A 122 -19.28 4.46 -0.74
N ASN A 123 -18.81 5.31 0.18
CA ASN A 123 -17.99 4.87 1.32
C ASN A 123 -18.78 3.94 2.24
N GLN A 124 -20.06 4.25 2.50
CA GLN A 124 -20.94 3.40 3.30
C GLN A 124 -21.14 2.01 2.66
N ASP A 125 -21.20 1.92 1.34
CA ASP A 125 -21.35 0.66 0.61
C ASP A 125 -20.03 -0.15 0.54
N GLN A 126 -18.88 0.53 0.55
CA GLN A 126 -17.54 -0.10 0.47
C GLN A 126 -16.99 -0.56 1.83
N ASP A 127 -17.33 0.14 2.91
CA ASP A 127 -16.85 -0.22 4.23
C ASP A 127 -17.61 -1.46 4.74
N HIS A 128 -16.95 -2.62 4.70
CA HIS A 128 -17.39 -3.85 5.38
C HIS A 128 -17.41 -3.74 6.93
N TYR A 129 -17.26 -2.54 7.48
CA TYR A 129 -17.41 -2.28 8.90
C TYR A 129 -18.85 -2.59 9.31
N ARG A 130 -19.02 -3.60 10.17
CA ARG A 130 -20.31 -3.83 10.80
C ARG A 130 -20.69 -2.57 11.55
N SER A 131 -21.89 -2.06 11.27
CA SER A 131 -22.46 -0.89 11.95
C SER A 131 -22.58 -1.06 13.48
N SER A 132 -22.19 -2.22 14.04
CA SER A 132 -22.15 -2.54 15.46
C SER A 132 -20.93 -2.02 16.21
N ASP A 133 -19.82 -1.71 15.53
CA ASP A 133 -18.53 -1.55 16.23
C ASP A 133 -18.37 -0.18 16.90
N TYR A 134 -19.20 0.79 16.51
CA TYR A 134 -19.34 2.08 17.18
C TYR A 134 -20.81 2.49 17.18
N GLY A 135 -21.48 2.39 18.34
CA GLY A 135 -22.91 2.72 18.49
C GLY A 135 -23.30 4.13 18.04
N SER A 136 -22.35 5.09 18.04
CA SER A 136 -22.56 6.47 17.59
C SER A 136 -22.32 6.71 16.09
N SER A 137 -21.76 5.74 15.35
CA SER A 137 -21.40 5.92 13.94
C SER A 137 -22.63 6.11 13.05
N LYS A 138 -23.71 5.37 13.32
CA LYS A 138 -24.97 5.46 12.57
C LYS A 138 -25.61 6.86 12.69
N ASP A 139 -25.60 7.44 13.89
CA ASP A 139 -26.16 8.76 14.13
C ASP A 139 -25.32 9.85 13.46
N LEU A 140 -24.00 9.74 13.50
CA LEU A 140 -23.10 10.66 12.80
C LEU A 140 -23.33 10.64 11.29
N LEU A 141 -23.46 9.45 10.68
CA LEU A 141 -23.76 9.30 9.26
C LEU A 141 -25.13 9.87 8.90
N MET A 142 -26.14 9.66 9.76
CA MET A 142 -27.47 10.25 9.57
C MET A 142 -27.40 11.80 9.62
N ILE A 143 -26.68 12.36 10.59
CA ILE A 143 -26.49 13.81 10.72
C ILE A 143 -25.78 14.37 9.48
N GLN A 144 -24.72 13.73 9.00
CA GLN A 144 -24.01 14.16 7.78
C GLN A 144 -24.90 14.08 6.55
N ARG A 145 -25.66 12.99 6.38
CA ARG A 145 -26.60 12.83 5.27
C ARG A 145 -27.69 13.90 5.30
N GLN A 146 -28.20 14.23 6.48
CA GLN A 146 -29.19 15.28 6.67
C GLN A 146 -28.59 16.66 6.36
N SER A 147 -27.35 16.92 6.77
CA SER A 147 -26.64 18.17 6.47
C SER A 147 -26.55 18.42 4.96
N PHE A 148 -26.09 17.44 4.19
CA PHE A 148 -26.01 17.59 2.72
C PHE A 148 -27.38 17.75 2.07
N THR A 149 -28.41 17.10 2.61
CA THR A 149 -29.79 17.26 2.11
C THR A 149 -30.30 18.67 2.36
N ASN A 150 -30.05 19.22 3.54
CA ASN A 150 -30.42 20.59 3.90
C ASN A 150 -29.66 21.62 3.04
N GLU A 151 -28.39 21.38 2.71
CA GLU A 151 -27.61 22.24 1.81
C GLU A 151 -28.14 22.24 0.38
N ILE A 152 -28.49 21.06 -0.15
CA ILE A 152 -29.11 20.94 -1.48
C ILE A 152 -30.43 21.72 -1.52
N GLN A 153 -31.30 21.50 -0.54
CA GLN A 153 -32.58 22.21 -0.45
C GLN A 153 -32.40 23.73 -0.32
N ARG A 154 -31.41 24.16 0.47
CA ARG A 154 -31.07 25.58 0.61
C ARG A 154 -30.64 26.16 -0.72
N ALA A 155 -29.74 25.50 -1.44
CA ALA A 155 -29.26 25.95 -2.74
C ALA A 155 -30.39 25.97 -3.79
N ASP A 156 -31.25 24.96 -3.82
CA ASP A 156 -32.43 24.92 -4.70
C ASP A 156 -33.38 26.10 -4.43
N LYS A 157 -33.62 26.43 -3.15
CA LYS A 157 -34.43 27.60 -2.77
C LYS A 157 -33.83 28.91 -3.30
N TYR A 158 -32.52 29.12 -3.13
CA TYR A 158 -31.86 30.32 -3.63
C TYR A 158 -31.85 30.41 -5.16
N ILE A 159 -31.66 29.30 -5.86
CA ILE A 159 -31.74 29.27 -7.33
C ILE A 159 -33.14 29.67 -7.80
N ALA A 160 -34.20 29.14 -7.16
CA ALA A 160 -35.58 29.51 -7.47
C ALA A 160 -35.85 31.01 -7.22
N GLU A 161 -35.40 31.54 -6.07
CA GLU A 161 -35.53 32.98 -5.76
C GLU A 161 -34.80 33.88 -6.77
N ILE A 162 -33.67 33.42 -7.33
CA ILE A 162 -32.94 34.14 -8.37
C ILE A 162 -33.67 34.04 -9.71
N ASP A 163 -34.18 32.86 -10.06
CA ASP A 163 -34.96 32.63 -11.28
C ASP A 163 -36.24 33.48 -11.32
N ASP A 164 -36.84 33.80 -10.17
CA ASP A 164 -37.96 34.75 -10.07
C ASP A 164 -37.54 36.23 -10.24
N LYS A 165 -36.31 36.57 -9.83
CA LYS A 165 -35.78 37.95 -9.90
C LYS A 165 -35.26 38.31 -11.29
N VAL A 166 -34.69 37.36 -12.03
CA VAL A 166 -34.13 37.59 -13.38
C VAL A 166 -35.15 38.19 -14.35
N PRO A 167 -36.39 37.68 -14.49
CA PRO A 167 -37.41 38.28 -15.35
C PRO A 167 -37.76 39.72 -14.97
N SER A 168 -37.76 40.02 -13.67
CA SER A 168 -38.04 41.37 -13.16
C SER A 168 -36.91 42.34 -13.49
N ALA A 169 -35.66 41.89 -13.39
CA ALA A 169 -34.47 42.67 -13.77
C ALA A 169 -34.32 42.82 -15.30
N LEU A 170 -34.79 41.86 -16.09
CA LEU A 170 -34.73 41.89 -17.55
C LEU A 170 -35.80 42.82 -18.18
N ARG A 171 -36.93 42.99 -17.51
CA ARG A 171 -38.08 43.75 -18.03
C ARG A 171 -37.77 45.23 -18.37
N PRO A 172 -37.01 46.01 -17.57
CA PRO A 172 -36.59 47.35 -17.94
C PRO A 172 -35.71 47.38 -19.19
N VAL A 173 -34.73 46.46 -19.28
CA VAL A 173 -33.82 46.36 -20.43
C VAL A 173 -34.58 46.08 -21.72
N LEU A 174 -35.51 45.12 -21.70
CA LEU A 174 -36.35 44.83 -22.86
C LEU A 174 -37.26 46.00 -23.25
N ARG A 175 -37.76 46.76 -22.25
CA ARG A 175 -38.56 47.96 -22.49
C ARG A 175 -37.73 49.05 -23.17
N ASP A 176 -36.49 49.24 -22.76
CA ASP A 176 -35.60 50.26 -23.32
C ASP A 176 -35.17 49.90 -24.75
N ILE A 177 -34.89 48.62 -25.03
CA ILE A 177 -34.66 48.11 -26.39
C ILE A 177 -35.89 48.33 -27.27
N SER A 178 -37.09 47.98 -26.77
CA SER A 178 -38.33 48.17 -27.52
C SER A 178 -38.60 49.65 -27.84
N LYS A 179 -38.30 50.56 -26.91
CA LYS A 179 -38.44 52.01 -27.11
C LYS A 179 -37.46 52.53 -28.14
N ALA A 180 -36.20 52.10 -28.09
CA ALA A 180 -35.18 52.46 -29.07
C ALA A 180 -35.62 52.05 -30.48
N TRP A 181 -36.11 50.82 -30.63
CA TRP A 181 -36.61 50.30 -31.90
C TRP A 181 -37.79 51.10 -32.48
N THR A 182 -38.76 51.48 -31.64
CA THR A 182 -39.90 52.29 -32.10
C THR A 182 -39.54 53.73 -32.48
N LYS A 183 -38.44 54.27 -31.94
CA LYS A 183 -38.00 55.64 -32.22
C LYS A 183 -37.27 55.76 -33.56
N GLU A 184 -36.66 54.67 -34.02
CA GLU A 184 -35.93 54.60 -35.29
C GLU A 184 -36.87 54.54 -36.51
N GLN A 185 -38.05 53.92 -36.37
CA GLN A 185 -39.07 53.88 -37.42
C GLN A 185 -39.81 55.22 -37.62
N ALA A 186 -39.84 56.11 -36.63
CA ALA A 186 -40.56 57.37 -36.70
C ALA A 186 -39.76 58.52 -37.38
N ALA A 187 -38.51 58.28 -37.79
CA ALA A 187 -37.62 59.30 -38.35
C ALA A 187 -37.42 59.21 -39.88
N SER A 188 -38.22 58.40 -40.58
CA SER A 188 -38.11 58.18 -42.03
C SER A 188 -39.45 58.38 -42.75
N GLU A 189 -39.97 59.61 -42.74
CA GLU A 189 -41.02 60.05 -43.66
C GLU A 189 -40.75 61.49 -44.11
N GLU A 190 -40.25 61.67 -45.34
CA GLU A 190 -40.33 62.92 -46.09
C GLU A 190 -40.85 62.63 -47.52
N PRO A 191 -42.02 63.17 -47.92
CA PRO A 191 -42.59 62.93 -49.25
C PRO A 191 -42.29 64.10 -50.20
N VAL A 192 -41.57 63.84 -51.29
CA VAL A 192 -41.41 64.81 -52.38
C VAL A 192 -42.05 64.26 -53.66
N ALA A 193 -43.11 64.95 -54.08
CA ALA A 193 -43.79 64.73 -55.35
C ALA A 193 -43.14 65.55 -56.47
N SER A 194 -42.89 64.95 -57.63
CA SER A 194 -42.90 65.70 -58.89
C SER A 194 -43.29 64.80 -60.07
N LYS A 195 -44.15 65.36 -60.93
CA LYS A 195 -44.83 64.71 -62.06
C LYS A 195 -43.99 64.88 -63.33
N ALA A 196 -44.00 63.81 -64.14
CA ALA A 196 -43.90 63.82 -65.60
C ALA A 196 -42.51 63.88 -66.27
N ALA A 197 -41.75 62.79 -66.13
CA ALA A 197 -41.23 62.00 -67.27
C ALA A 197 -40.94 60.54 -66.80
N PRO A 198 -41.91 59.87 -66.12
CA PRO A 198 -41.57 58.94 -65.06
C PRO A 198 -41.24 57.56 -65.61
N ALA A 199 -41.92 57.03 -66.62
CA ALA A 199 -41.84 55.61 -66.90
C ALA A 199 -40.43 55.09 -67.23
N ASN A 200 -39.65 55.81 -68.06
CA ASN A 200 -38.32 55.32 -68.45
C ASN A 200 -37.24 55.60 -67.38
N VAL A 201 -37.22 56.80 -66.80
CA VAL A 201 -36.29 57.13 -65.71
C VAL A 201 -36.62 56.36 -64.44
N GLN A 202 -37.91 56.16 -64.14
CA GLN A 202 -38.36 55.32 -63.03
C GLN A 202 -38.05 53.84 -63.26
N ASN A 203 -38.14 53.33 -64.48
CA ASN A 203 -37.72 51.96 -64.77
C ASN A 203 -36.20 51.79 -64.65
N THR A 204 -35.40 52.74 -65.15
CA THR A 204 -33.94 52.70 -64.99
C THR A 204 -33.52 52.85 -63.52
N ILE A 205 -34.06 53.83 -62.80
CA ILE A 205 -33.82 54.02 -61.36
C ILE A 205 -34.29 52.79 -60.58
N LYS A 206 -35.44 52.20 -60.93
CA LYS A 206 -35.94 50.98 -60.29
C LYS A 206 -35.00 49.80 -60.54
N GLN A 207 -34.52 49.63 -61.77
CA GLN A 207 -33.57 48.56 -62.11
C GLN A 207 -32.20 48.77 -61.44
N GLU A 208 -31.70 50.00 -61.40
CA GLU A 208 -30.44 50.34 -60.73
C GLU A 208 -30.56 50.20 -59.22
N MET A 209 -31.65 50.65 -58.61
CA MET A 209 -31.95 50.41 -57.19
C MET A 209 -32.09 48.93 -56.91
N GLU A 210 -32.78 48.16 -57.75
CA GLU A 210 -32.93 46.72 -57.55
C GLU A 210 -31.59 45.99 -57.70
N ALA A 211 -30.74 46.41 -58.64
CA ALA A 211 -29.39 45.89 -58.80
C ALA A 211 -28.48 46.28 -57.62
N LEU A 212 -28.60 47.50 -57.10
CA LEU A 212 -27.85 47.98 -55.94
C LEU A 212 -28.30 47.25 -54.67
N ILE A 213 -29.60 47.10 -54.44
CA ILE A 213 -30.17 46.30 -53.34
C ILE A 213 -29.73 44.84 -53.44
N LYS A 214 -29.74 44.23 -54.63
CA LYS A 214 -29.25 42.85 -54.82
C LYS A 214 -27.76 42.74 -54.50
N ARG A 215 -26.95 43.71 -54.94
CA ARG A 215 -25.50 43.75 -54.66
C ARG A 215 -25.23 43.95 -53.17
N GLU A 216 -25.94 44.86 -52.51
CA GLU A 216 -25.83 45.10 -51.07
C GLU A 216 -26.34 43.90 -50.26
N MET A 217 -27.45 43.26 -50.65
CA MET A 217 -27.90 42.02 -50.02
C MET A 217 -26.87 40.89 -50.17
N ALA A 218 -26.25 40.75 -51.35
CA ALA A 218 -25.21 39.75 -51.56
C ALA A 218 -23.97 40.04 -50.71
N ALA A 219 -23.51 41.31 -50.67
CA ALA A 219 -22.37 41.73 -49.86
C ALA A 219 -22.66 41.59 -48.36
N SER A 220 -23.85 41.98 -47.90
CA SER A 220 -24.30 41.82 -46.51
C SER A 220 -24.40 40.35 -46.13
N LYS A 221 -24.98 39.49 -46.99
CA LYS A 221 -25.04 38.04 -46.77
C LYS A 221 -23.65 37.42 -46.68
N GLN A 222 -22.71 37.83 -47.53
CA GLN A 222 -21.33 37.36 -47.51
C GLN A 222 -20.61 37.82 -46.24
N SER A 223 -20.76 39.09 -45.86
CA SER A 223 -20.18 39.65 -44.63
C SER A 223 -20.74 38.96 -43.38
N MET A 224 -22.05 38.72 -43.31
CA MET A 224 -22.66 37.95 -42.21
C MET A 224 -22.15 36.51 -42.16
N LYS A 225 -21.96 35.86 -43.32
CA LYS A 225 -21.37 34.52 -43.39
C LYS A 225 -19.94 34.50 -42.86
N GLU A 226 -19.09 35.43 -43.29
CA GLU A 226 -17.70 35.55 -42.83
C GLU A 226 -17.62 35.86 -41.33
N LEU A 227 -18.51 36.71 -40.82
CA LEU A 227 -18.62 37.00 -39.39
C LEU A 227 -19.01 35.75 -38.59
N LEU A 228 -20.02 34.99 -39.06
CA LEU A 228 -20.45 33.75 -38.43
C LEU A 228 -19.35 32.69 -38.48
N ASP A 229 -18.67 32.51 -39.62
CA ASP A 229 -17.58 31.55 -39.77
C ASP A 229 -16.39 31.91 -38.85
N SER A 230 -16.07 33.22 -38.71
CA SER A 230 -15.06 33.71 -37.77
C SER A 230 -15.44 33.45 -36.31
N GLN A 231 -16.69 33.74 -35.93
CA GLN A 231 -17.19 33.51 -34.57
C GLN A 231 -17.23 32.02 -34.23
N VAL A 232 -17.71 31.17 -35.15
CA VAL A 232 -17.72 29.71 -34.98
C VAL A 232 -16.30 29.17 -34.84
N SER A 233 -15.34 29.68 -35.62
CA SER A 233 -13.94 29.26 -35.54
C SER A 233 -13.32 29.65 -34.19
N LYS A 234 -13.55 30.89 -33.72
CA LYS A 234 -13.11 31.35 -32.40
C LYS A 234 -13.72 30.55 -31.25
N LEU A 235 -15.02 30.23 -31.33
CA LEU A 235 -15.70 29.40 -30.34
C LEU A 235 -15.14 27.96 -30.33
N LYS A 236 -14.89 27.36 -31.50
CA LYS A 236 -14.27 26.04 -31.60
C LYS A 236 -12.87 26.02 -30.98
N GLU A 237 -12.05 27.03 -31.27
CA GLU A 237 -10.70 27.14 -30.72
C GLU A 237 -10.72 27.37 -29.20
N SER A 238 -11.61 28.25 -28.71
CA SER A 238 -11.80 28.48 -27.28
C SER A 238 -12.26 27.22 -26.56
N LEU A 239 -13.19 26.46 -27.16
CA LEU A 239 -13.68 25.20 -26.60
C LEU A 239 -12.57 24.14 -26.57
N ALA A 240 -11.75 24.04 -27.63
CA ALA A 240 -10.62 23.13 -27.69
C ALA A 240 -9.54 23.47 -26.63
N ARG A 241 -9.25 24.76 -26.44
CA ARG A 241 -8.33 25.21 -25.38
C ARG A 241 -8.87 24.90 -23.98
N GLU A 242 -10.15 25.15 -23.73
CA GLU A 242 -10.77 24.86 -22.42
C GLU A 242 -10.80 23.34 -22.12
N THR A 243 -11.05 22.50 -23.12
CA THR A 243 -11.05 21.04 -22.95
C THR A 243 -9.64 20.51 -22.69
N GLU A 244 -8.63 21.03 -23.40
CA GLU A 244 -7.23 20.69 -23.16
C GLU A 244 -6.75 21.11 -21.77
N GLU A 245 -7.09 22.33 -21.32
CA GLU A 245 -6.76 22.83 -19.99
C GLU A 245 -7.41 21.95 -18.90
N LYS A 246 -8.70 21.63 -19.03
CA LYS A 246 -9.40 20.72 -18.10
C LYS A 246 -8.77 19.33 -18.08
N LEU A 247 -8.43 18.75 -19.23
CA LEU A 247 -7.76 17.45 -19.29
C LEU A 247 -6.38 17.50 -18.65
N SER A 248 -5.62 18.58 -18.84
CA SER A 248 -4.32 18.76 -18.20
C SER A 248 -4.42 18.85 -16.68
N SER A 249 -5.42 19.60 -16.17
CA SER A 249 -5.70 19.72 -14.73
C SER A 249 -6.15 18.40 -14.12
N LEU A 250 -7.01 17.64 -14.81
CA LEU A 250 -7.44 16.31 -14.37
C LEU A 250 -6.28 15.32 -14.33
N ARG A 251 -5.42 15.29 -15.37
CA ARG A 251 -4.22 14.45 -15.39
C ARG A 251 -3.26 14.79 -14.26
N LYS A 252 -3.10 16.07 -13.93
CA LYS A 252 -2.25 16.52 -12.81
C LYS A 252 -2.83 16.06 -11.47
N THR A 253 -4.14 16.22 -11.28
CA THR A 253 -4.84 15.79 -10.05
C THR A 253 -4.76 14.28 -9.88
N LEU A 254 -4.96 13.51 -10.95
CA LEU A 254 -4.84 12.05 -10.94
C LEU A 254 -3.45 11.59 -10.52
N ARG A 255 -2.38 12.18 -11.09
CA ARG A 255 -1.00 11.87 -10.67
C ARG A 255 -0.75 12.18 -9.20
N GLN A 256 -1.27 13.31 -8.70
CA GLN A 256 -1.13 13.68 -7.29
C GLN A 256 -1.87 12.70 -6.37
N GLU A 257 -3.07 12.26 -6.73
CA GLU A 257 -3.79 11.24 -5.97
C GLU A 257 -3.07 9.88 -6.00
N GLU A 258 -2.51 9.48 -7.13
CA GLU A 258 -1.69 8.26 -7.25
C GLU A 258 -0.44 8.33 -6.36
N GLU A 259 0.30 9.44 -6.39
CA GLU A 259 1.47 9.67 -5.53
C GLU A 259 1.10 9.64 -4.04
N GLN A 260 0.00 10.29 -3.66
CA GLN A 260 -0.51 10.27 -2.28
C GLN A 260 -0.93 8.87 -1.84
N ARG A 261 -1.59 8.10 -2.71
CA ARG A 261 -2.01 6.73 -2.44
C ARG A 261 -0.81 5.81 -2.29
N ILE A 262 0.19 5.92 -3.19
CA ILE A 262 1.44 5.15 -3.12
C ILE A 262 2.19 5.49 -1.82
N SER A 263 2.29 6.77 -1.46
CA SER A 263 2.93 7.21 -0.21
C SER A 263 2.22 6.65 1.03
N SER A 264 0.87 6.71 1.04
CA SER A 264 0.06 6.19 2.14
C SER A 264 0.18 4.67 2.28
N LEU A 265 0.17 3.94 1.16
CA LEU A 265 0.35 2.48 1.15
C LEU A 265 1.76 2.09 1.61
N LYS A 266 2.80 2.80 1.16
CA LYS A 266 4.18 2.57 1.63
C LYS A 266 4.30 2.78 3.15
N LYS A 267 3.66 3.82 3.68
CA LYS A 267 3.65 4.09 5.13
C LYS A 267 2.91 3.01 5.91
N ALA A 268 1.74 2.58 5.43
CA ALA A 268 0.97 1.50 6.05
C ALA A 268 1.75 0.17 6.06
N LEU A 269 2.39 -0.18 4.94
CA LEU A 269 3.22 -1.38 4.83
C LEU A 269 4.43 -1.35 5.77
N ALA A 270 5.09 -0.18 5.88
CA ALA A 270 6.21 -0.01 6.81
C ALA A 270 5.76 -0.20 8.28
N GLN A 271 4.61 0.37 8.66
CA GLN A 271 4.04 0.23 9.99
C GLN A 271 3.62 -1.21 10.30
N GLU A 272 3.00 -1.91 9.34
CA GLU A 272 2.61 -3.31 9.50
C GLU A 272 3.84 -4.20 9.66
N ASN A 273 4.89 -3.99 8.86
CA ASN A 273 6.15 -4.73 8.99
C ASN A 273 6.83 -4.46 10.33
N GLU A 274 6.88 -3.22 10.79
CA GLU A 274 7.42 -2.87 12.11
C GLU A 274 6.64 -3.57 13.24
N LYS A 275 5.30 -3.59 13.14
CA LYS A 275 4.44 -4.30 14.08
C LYS A 275 4.72 -5.81 14.07
N ARG A 276 4.80 -6.44 12.89
CA ARG A 276 5.09 -7.89 12.78
C ARG A 276 6.48 -8.24 13.33
N VAL A 277 7.47 -7.39 13.09
CA VAL A 277 8.82 -7.56 13.67
C VAL A 277 8.79 -7.43 15.19
N ALA A 278 8.05 -6.45 15.73
CA ALA A 278 7.90 -6.28 17.17
C ALA A 278 7.19 -7.49 17.83
N GLU A 279 6.12 -8.00 17.21
CA GLU A 279 5.40 -9.18 17.67
C GLU A 279 6.28 -10.45 17.61
N ALA A 280 7.03 -10.65 16.53
CA ALA A 280 7.96 -11.76 16.38
C ALA A 280 9.07 -11.71 17.44
N ARG A 281 9.67 -10.54 17.68
CA ARG A 281 10.65 -10.33 18.75
C ARG A 281 10.06 -10.61 20.13
N GLY A 282 8.83 -10.14 20.38
CA GLY A 282 8.12 -10.41 21.64
C GLY A 282 7.77 -11.88 21.84
N SER A 283 7.51 -12.63 20.76
CA SER A 283 7.28 -14.08 20.81
C SER A 283 8.58 -14.83 21.09
N ALA A 284 9.66 -14.53 20.37
CA ALA A 284 10.97 -15.15 20.55
C ALA A 284 11.53 -14.90 21.96
N ALA A 285 11.34 -13.69 22.52
CA ALA A 285 11.73 -13.37 23.88
C ALA A 285 10.94 -14.16 24.94
N ARG A 286 9.65 -14.41 24.70
CA ARG A 286 8.83 -15.26 25.59
C ARG A 286 9.24 -16.72 25.51
N GLU A 287 9.50 -17.22 24.32
CA GLU A 287 9.95 -18.59 24.10
C GLU A 287 11.31 -18.85 24.76
N SER A 288 12.27 -17.93 24.59
CA SER A 288 13.58 -18.05 25.24
C SER A 288 13.47 -17.98 26.76
N ALA A 289 12.63 -17.09 27.30
CA ALA A 289 12.36 -17.02 28.74
C ALA A 289 11.74 -18.32 29.28
N ASN A 290 10.78 -18.89 28.56
CA ASN A 290 10.17 -20.17 28.94
C ASN A 290 11.19 -21.32 28.92
N LYS A 291 12.06 -21.37 27.90
CA LYS A 291 13.10 -22.40 27.78
C LYS A 291 14.16 -22.27 28.87
N ILE A 292 14.54 -21.04 29.24
CA ILE A 292 15.41 -20.78 30.39
C ILE A 292 14.76 -21.30 31.67
N ALA A 293 13.50 -20.97 31.93
CA ALA A 293 12.79 -21.45 33.12
C ALA A 293 12.65 -22.98 33.16
N GLU A 294 12.45 -23.63 32.02
CA GLU A 294 12.40 -25.10 31.92
C GLU A 294 13.76 -25.74 32.22
N LEU A 295 14.85 -25.16 31.70
CA LEU A 295 16.22 -25.61 31.98
C LEU A 295 16.59 -25.39 33.44
N GLU A 296 16.22 -24.26 34.04
CA GLU A 296 16.44 -23.98 35.47
C GLU A 296 15.70 -25.00 36.36
N ASN A 297 14.44 -25.31 36.03
CA ASN A 297 13.67 -26.33 36.75
C ASN A 297 14.28 -27.73 36.60
N SER A 298 14.74 -28.08 35.40
CA SER A 298 15.42 -29.36 35.14
C SER A 298 16.73 -29.47 35.90
N LEU A 299 17.51 -28.38 35.95
CA LEU A 299 18.76 -28.30 36.69
C LEU A 299 18.52 -28.40 38.20
N ALA A 300 17.51 -27.71 38.74
CA ALA A 300 17.12 -27.81 40.14
C ALA A 300 16.69 -29.25 40.52
N LYS A 301 15.95 -29.91 39.63
CA LYS A 301 15.54 -31.30 39.81
C LYS A 301 16.75 -32.24 39.84
N GLU A 302 17.69 -32.11 38.91
CA GLU A 302 18.91 -32.93 38.92
C GLU A 302 19.79 -32.62 40.14
N SER A 303 19.96 -31.36 40.52
CA SER A 303 20.67 -30.97 41.74
C SER A 303 20.07 -31.63 42.99
N SER A 304 18.73 -31.70 43.10
CA SER A 304 18.06 -32.38 44.20
C SER A 304 18.29 -33.90 44.21
N LYS A 305 18.40 -34.53 43.03
CA LYS A 305 18.73 -35.96 42.90
C LYS A 305 20.18 -36.23 43.28
N THR A 306 21.12 -35.39 42.84
CA THR A 306 22.53 -35.48 43.23
C THR A 306 22.68 -35.37 44.74
N ALA A 307 22.05 -34.36 45.37
CA ALA A 307 22.06 -34.23 46.82
C ALA A 307 21.44 -35.44 47.55
N ALA A 308 20.42 -36.09 46.97
CA ALA A 308 19.84 -37.31 47.51
C ALA A 308 20.77 -38.53 47.35
N LEU A 309 21.52 -38.62 46.25
CA LEU A 309 22.56 -39.64 46.05
C LEU A 309 23.71 -39.45 47.02
N ASP A 310 24.20 -38.22 47.21
CA ASP A 310 25.27 -37.90 48.16
C ASP A 310 24.91 -38.35 49.58
N ARG A 311 23.66 -38.12 50.01
CA ARG A 311 23.15 -38.61 51.31
C ARG A 311 23.15 -40.14 51.39
N LYS A 312 22.80 -40.84 50.31
CA LYS A 312 22.82 -42.31 50.27
C LYS A 312 24.26 -42.85 50.29
N VAL A 313 25.18 -42.20 49.59
CA VAL A 313 26.60 -42.55 49.62
C VAL A 313 27.14 -42.38 51.04
N ALA A 314 26.86 -41.24 51.69
CA ALA A 314 27.25 -41.02 53.09
C ALA A 314 26.66 -42.05 54.07
N ASP A 315 25.39 -42.45 53.89
CA ASP A 315 24.77 -43.52 54.70
C ASP A 315 25.45 -44.89 54.47
N LEU A 316 25.77 -45.21 53.21
CA LEU A 316 26.48 -46.45 52.86
C LEU A 316 27.91 -46.46 53.42
N GLU A 317 28.64 -45.35 53.33
CA GLU A 317 29.96 -45.19 53.94
C GLU A 317 29.89 -45.39 55.46
N ALA A 318 28.93 -44.75 56.14
CA ALA A 318 28.74 -44.92 57.58
C ALA A 318 28.40 -46.38 57.96
N ARG A 319 27.59 -47.06 57.16
CA ARG A 319 27.28 -48.49 57.34
C ARG A 319 28.49 -49.38 57.09
N LEU A 320 29.30 -49.06 56.09
CA LEU A 320 30.54 -49.78 55.77
C LEU A 320 31.54 -49.62 56.92
N ASP A 321 31.76 -48.41 57.41
CA ASP A 321 32.66 -48.13 58.55
C ASP A 321 32.21 -48.84 59.82
N LYS A 322 30.89 -48.84 60.08
CA LYS A 322 30.31 -49.60 61.19
C LYS A 322 30.56 -51.09 61.05
N THR A 323 30.31 -51.65 59.86
CA THR A 323 30.51 -53.09 59.59
C THR A 323 31.98 -53.46 59.67
N ALA A 324 32.88 -52.63 59.13
CA ALA A 324 34.32 -52.83 59.20
C ALA A 324 34.83 -52.77 60.65
N SER A 325 34.27 -51.87 61.47
CA SER A 325 34.55 -51.79 62.90
C SER A 325 34.03 -53.02 63.66
N GLU A 326 32.82 -53.49 63.35
CA GLU A 326 32.26 -54.72 63.91
C GLU A 326 33.08 -55.96 63.50
N GLN A 327 33.51 -56.05 62.24
CA GLN A 327 34.39 -57.12 61.75
C GLN A 327 35.77 -57.07 62.41
N ARG A 328 36.38 -55.89 62.57
CA ARG A 328 37.62 -55.76 63.35
C ARG A 328 37.41 -56.26 64.77
N ARG A 329 36.33 -55.84 65.45
CA ARG A 329 36.00 -56.28 66.80
C ARG A 329 35.79 -57.80 66.87
N LEU A 330 35.09 -58.38 65.89
CA LEU A 330 34.86 -59.82 65.80
C LEU A 330 36.14 -60.59 65.54
N LEU A 331 36.97 -60.15 64.58
CA LEU A 331 38.30 -60.72 64.31
C LEU A 331 39.19 -60.63 65.55
N GLU A 332 39.18 -59.49 66.25
CA GLU A 332 39.94 -59.31 67.48
C GLU A 332 39.43 -60.22 68.61
N SER A 333 38.13 -60.53 68.65
CA SER A 333 37.56 -61.54 69.57
C SER A 333 37.78 -63.00 69.13
N LEU A 334 37.86 -63.28 67.83
CA LEU A 334 38.13 -64.62 67.27
C LEU A 334 39.63 -64.94 67.24
N VAL A 335 40.48 -63.93 67.35
CA VAL A 335 41.92 -64.06 67.57
C VAL A 335 42.24 -64.27 69.06
N ASP A 336 41.29 -64.81 69.85
CA ASP A 336 41.68 -65.77 70.88
C ASP A 336 42.12 -67.06 70.16
N LYS A 337 43.44 -67.12 69.89
CA LYS A 337 44.16 -68.05 69.00
C LYS A 337 43.86 -69.55 69.20
N SER A 338 43.07 -69.93 70.21
CA SER A 338 42.78 -71.32 70.58
C SER A 338 41.45 -71.90 70.06
N GLN A 339 40.49 -71.14 69.53
CA GLN A 339 39.13 -71.66 69.27
C GLN A 339 38.65 -71.71 67.79
N LEU A 340 39.34 -71.05 66.85
CA LEU A 340 38.94 -70.98 65.43
C LEU A 340 38.94 -72.35 64.70
N ALA A 341 39.68 -73.35 65.21
CA ALA A 341 39.70 -74.69 64.63
C ALA A 341 38.44 -75.52 64.92
N GLN A 342 37.59 -75.12 65.88
CA GLN A 342 36.54 -75.99 66.43
C GLN A 342 35.12 -75.67 65.89
N GLN A 343 34.87 -74.46 65.38
CA GLN A 343 33.51 -74.00 65.02
C GLN A 343 33.14 -74.13 63.54
N LEU A 344 34.08 -74.38 62.63
CA LEU A 344 33.80 -74.58 61.20
C LEU A 344 33.01 -75.89 60.90
N GLN A 345 32.73 -76.71 61.91
CA GLN A 345 32.13 -78.03 61.74
C GLN A 345 30.64 -78.12 62.11
N LEU A 346 30.01 -77.08 62.69
CA LEU A 346 28.76 -77.27 63.45
C LEU A 346 27.51 -76.48 63.04
N GLN A 347 27.52 -75.61 62.03
CA GLN A 347 26.35 -74.75 61.77
C GLN A 347 25.86 -74.72 60.31
N SER A 348 25.63 -75.91 59.74
CA SER A 348 24.69 -76.11 58.62
C SER A 348 23.35 -76.62 59.16
N GLY A 349 22.33 -75.77 59.31
CA GLY A 349 20.95 -76.19 59.63
C GLY A 349 19.91 -75.04 59.60
N PRO A 350 18.65 -75.26 59.19
CA PRO A 350 17.95 -74.33 58.30
C PRO A 350 16.76 -73.57 58.91
N GLN A 351 16.73 -72.24 58.77
CA GLN A 351 15.53 -71.39 58.89
C GLN A 351 15.16 -70.84 57.51
N GLY A 352 14.43 -71.62 56.70
CA GLY A 352 14.29 -71.40 55.26
C GLY A 352 13.06 -70.59 54.76
N GLU A 353 11.98 -70.42 55.52
CA GLU A 353 10.71 -69.98 54.90
C GLU A 353 10.47 -68.47 54.87
N LYS A 354 11.00 -67.70 55.84
CA LYS A 354 10.90 -66.22 55.82
C LYS A 354 12.02 -65.58 55.00
N LEU A 355 13.16 -66.24 54.90
CA LEU A 355 14.27 -65.87 54.01
C LEU A 355 13.88 -66.02 52.54
N GLY A 356 13.21 -67.10 52.13
CA GLY A 356 12.85 -67.31 50.72
C GLY A 356 12.00 -66.20 50.08
N LYS A 357 11.12 -65.53 50.83
CA LYS A 357 10.32 -64.39 50.32
C LYS A 357 11.12 -63.09 50.21
N LEU A 358 12.05 -62.86 51.13
CA LEU A 358 12.96 -61.70 51.06
C LEU A 358 14.05 -61.95 50.01
N GLU A 359 14.53 -63.18 49.88
CA GLU A 359 15.50 -63.65 48.88
C GLU A 359 14.91 -63.62 47.47
N ALA A 360 13.64 -63.97 47.26
CA ALA A 360 12.98 -63.80 45.96
C ALA A 360 12.82 -62.32 45.56
N ARG A 361 12.61 -61.41 46.54
CA ARG A 361 12.60 -59.95 46.30
C ARG A 361 14.01 -59.38 46.15
N LEU A 362 15.00 -59.96 46.81
CA LEU A 362 16.41 -59.61 46.64
C LEU A 362 16.91 -60.04 45.26
N ARG A 363 16.59 -61.26 44.80
CA ARG A 363 16.94 -61.78 43.46
C ARG A 363 16.29 -61.00 42.32
N THR A 364 15.13 -60.39 42.54
CA THR A 364 14.51 -59.48 41.55
C THR A 364 15.16 -58.09 41.56
N LEU A 365 15.68 -57.63 42.70
CA LEU A 365 16.52 -56.42 42.77
C LEU A 365 17.94 -56.67 42.22
N GLU A 366 18.47 -57.87 42.41
CA GLU A 366 19.75 -58.36 41.90
C GLU A 366 19.73 -58.44 40.37
N GLY A 367 18.57 -58.55 39.74
CA GLY A 367 18.41 -58.39 38.28
C GLY A 367 18.52 -56.93 37.79
N ILE A 368 18.28 -55.94 38.66
CA ILE A 368 18.40 -54.51 38.35
C ILE A 368 19.86 -54.04 38.61
N SER A 369 20.60 -54.72 39.48
CA SER A 369 22.00 -54.40 39.79
C SER A 369 22.91 -54.40 38.56
N PRO A 370 22.90 -55.43 37.68
CA PRO A 370 23.68 -55.41 36.43
C PRO A 370 23.28 -54.27 35.51
N ALA A 371 22.00 -53.89 35.46
CA ALA A 371 21.54 -52.81 34.60
C ALA A 371 21.97 -51.43 35.12
N ILE A 372 22.00 -51.25 36.44
CA ILE A 372 22.51 -50.02 37.08
C ILE A 372 24.04 -49.97 37.02
N GLU A 373 24.74 -51.09 37.23
CA GLU A 373 26.20 -51.17 37.05
C GLU A 373 26.61 -50.98 35.59
N ASP A 374 25.84 -51.52 34.64
CA ASP A 374 26.06 -51.30 33.22
C ASP A 374 25.81 -49.84 32.84
N LEU A 375 24.76 -49.19 33.36
CA LEU A 375 24.52 -47.77 33.11
C LEU A 375 25.61 -46.90 33.76
N ALA A 376 26.00 -47.18 35.00
CA ALA A 376 27.07 -46.47 35.70
C ALA A 376 28.44 -46.73 35.06
N GLY A 377 28.64 -47.92 34.50
CA GLY A 377 29.79 -48.30 33.69
C GLY A 377 29.81 -47.48 32.39
N ARG A 378 28.71 -47.46 31.64
CA ARG A 378 28.56 -46.65 30.42
C ARG A 378 28.79 -45.16 30.68
N MET A 379 28.26 -44.62 31.77
CA MET A 379 28.49 -43.22 32.14
C MET A 379 29.94 -42.94 32.53
N ARG A 380 30.59 -43.84 33.29
CA ARG A 380 32.02 -43.71 33.60
C ARG A 380 32.88 -43.82 32.34
N SER A 381 32.65 -44.82 31.50
CA SER A 381 33.35 -44.98 30.23
C SER A 381 33.12 -43.80 29.29
N HIS A 382 31.91 -43.22 29.26
CA HIS A 382 31.65 -42.03 28.47
C HIS A 382 32.37 -40.79 29.03
N SER A 383 32.38 -40.60 30.35
CA SER A 383 33.13 -39.53 31.00
C SER A 383 34.65 -39.68 30.76
N GLU A 384 35.17 -40.90 30.89
CA GLU A 384 36.57 -41.25 30.61
C GLU A 384 36.92 -40.96 29.14
N LEU A 385 36.05 -41.33 28.20
CA LEU A 385 36.19 -41.01 26.77
C LEU A 385 36.22 -39.50 26.51
N VAL A 386 35.38 -38.72 27.18
CA VAL A 386 35.37 -37.26 27.04
C VAL A 386 36.66 -36.65 27.58
N THR A 387 37.12 -37.10 28.76
CA THR A 387 38.39 -36.63 29.33
C THR A 387 39.60 -37.06 28.51
N GLU A 388 39.59 -38.28 27.98
CA GLU A 388 40.66 -38.80 27.13
C GLU A 388 40.68 -38.09 25.78
N ARG A 389 39.52 -37.75 25.20
CA ARG A 389 39.45 -36.94 23.98
C ARG A 389 39.98 -35.53 24.19
N ALA A 390 39.64 -34.89 25.31
CA ALA A 390 40.19 -33.58 25.66
C ALA A 390 41.71 -33.65 25.86
N ARG A 391 42.20 -34.67 26.57
CA ARG A 391 43.63 -34.93 26.77
C ARG A 391 44.35 -35.19 25.45
N GLN A 392 43.80 -36.01 24.56
CA GLN A 392 44.35 -36.27 23.22
C GLN A 392 44.36 -35.02 22.35
N GLN A 393 43.35 -34.16 22.47
CA GLN A 393 43.32 -32.89 21.77
C GLN A 393 44.44 -31.97 22.27
N ASP A 394 44.64 -31.85 23.58
CA ASP A 394 45.72 -31.07 24.18
C ASP A 394 47.12 -31.66 23.83
N GLU A 395 47.28 -32.98 23.85
CA GLU A 395 48.50 -33.65 23.39
C GLU A 395 48.75 -33.43 21.90
N SER A 396 47.71 -33.45 21.07
CA SER A 396 47.85 -33.17 19.65
C SER A 396 48.24 -31.72 19.39
N ASN A 397 47.65 -30.77 20.14
CA ASN A 397 47.96 -29.35 20.05
C ASN A 397 49.39 -29.05 20.52
N THR A 398 49.84 -29.68 21.61
CA THR A 398 51.22 -29.54 22.11
C THR A 398 52.23 -30.21 21.18
N ARG A 399 51.90 -31.35 20.57
CA ARG A 399 52.73 -31.96 19.51
C ARG A 399 52.79 -31.08 18.27
N LEU A 400 51.67 -30.47 17.87
CA LEU A 400 51.64 -29.55 16.73
C LEU A 400 52.53 -28.34 17.01
N ALA A 401 52.40 -27.71 18.18
CA ALA A 401 53.24 -26.59 18.60
C ALA A 401 54.74 -26.98 18.69
N SER A 402 55.05 -28.19 19.18
CA SER A 402 56.42 -28.71 19.21
C SER A 402 56.97 -28.96 17.81
N LEU A 403 56.16 -29.49 16.88
CA LEU A 403 56.55 -29.69 15.48
C LEU A 403 56.74 -28.36 14.78
N GLU A 404 55.83 -27.40 14.97
CA GLU A 404 55.97 -26.03 14.46
C GLU A 404 57.24 -25.37 14.99
N SER A 405 57.55 -25.50 16.29
CA SER A 405 58.79 -24.99 16.86
C SER A 405 60.03 -25.72 16.33
N THR A 406 59.94 -27.02 16.08
CA THR A 406 61.05 -27.82 15.55
C THR A 406 61.30 -27.46 14.09
N VAL A 407 60.25 -27.33 13.29
CA VAL A 407 60.31 -26.89 11.89
C VAL A 407 60.80 -25.45 11.79
N ALA A 408 60.33 -24.54 12.64
CA ALA A 408 60.85 -23.19 12.73
C ALA A 408 62.33 -23.17 13.13
N GLY A 409 62.75 -24.04 14.05
CA GLY A 409 64.15 -24.21 14.44
C GLY A 409 65.03 -24.80 13.33
N PHE A 410 64.53 -25.77 12.57
CA PHE A 410 65.20 -26.33 11.40
C PHE A 410 65.27 -25.36 10.23
N LEU A 411 64.22 -24.55 10.01
CA LEU A 411 64.23 -23.50 8.99
C LEU A 411 65.19 -22.37 9.38
N ALA A 412 65.19 -21.94 10.63
CA ALA A 412 66.13 -20.92 11.11
C ALA A 412 67.59 -21.40 11.03
N LYS A 413 67.88 -22.64 11.49
CA LYS A 413 69.24 -23.17 11.46
C LYS A 413 69.69 -23.64 10.08
N GLY A 414 68.78 -24.21 9.29
CA GLY A 414 69.08 -24.73 7.96
C GLY A 414 69.26 -23.63 6.93
N ILE A 415 68.47 -22.55 6.99
CA ILE A 415 68.66 -21.40 6.09
C ILE A 415 70.02 -20.70 6.38
N ASP A 416 70.48 -20.71 7.63
CA ASP A 416 71.77 -20.14 8.01
C ASP A 416 72.96 -21.09 7.81
N SER A 417 72.78 -22.42 7.88
CA SER A 417 73.87 -23.41 7.70
C SER A 417 74.11 -23.85 6.26
N ILE A 418 73.09 -23.79 5.39
CA ILE A 418 73.24 -24.15 3.96
C ILE A 418 74.30 -23.27 3.27
N PRO A 419 74.36 -21.94 3.47
CA PRO A 419 75.43 -21.11 2.91
C PRO A 419 76.83 -21.51 3.41
N THR A 420 76.95 -21.98 4.67
CA THR A 420 78.22 -22.34 5.30
C THR A 420 78.71 -23.72 4.85
N GLU A 421 77.84 -24.73 4.83
CA GLU A 421 78.18 -26.09 4.38
C GLU A 421 78.47 -26.12 2.87
N VAL A 422 77.75 -25.34 2.06
CA VAL A 422 78.05 -25.19 0.64
C VAL A 422 79.42 -24.52 0.43
N ALA A 423 79.80 -23.57 1.29
CA ALA A 423 81.15 -22.99 1.26
C ALA A 423 82.23 -24.00 1.68
N GLU A 424 81.99 -24.81 2.71
CA GLU A 424 82.93 -25.81 3.23
C GLU A 424 83.12 -26.99 2.26
N ILE A 425 82.04 -27.46 1.61
CA ILE A 425 82.12 -28.50 0.56
C ILE A 425 82.85 -27.96 -0.67
N LYS A 426 82.59 -26.69 -1.04
CA LYS A 426 83.33 -26.03 -2.13
C LYS A 426 84.83 -25.97 -1.82
N GLU A 427 85.21 -25.71 -0.57
CA GLU A 427 86.60 -25.70 -0.11
C GLU A 427 87.22 -27.12 -0.08
N ARG A 428 86.50 -28.12 0.42
CA ARG A 428 86.98 -29.52 0.45
C ARG A 428 87.13 -30.13 -0.94
N VAL A 429 86.22 -29.85 -1.87
CA VAL A 429 86.35 -30.28 -3.27
C VAL A 429 87.57 -29.62 -3.93
N GLN A 430 87.84 -28.35 -3.60
CA GLN A 430 89.04 -27.64 -4.05
C GLN A 430 90.33 -28.24 -3.46
N HIS A 431 90.30 -28.74 -2.22
CA HIS A 431 91.41 -29.45 -1.57
C HIS A 431 91.60 -30.90 -2.04
N MET A 432 90.54 -31.64 -2.38
CA MET A 432 90.66 -33.02 -2.87
C MET A 432 91.12 -33.10 -4.33
N SER A 433 90.92 -32.04 -5.11
CA SER A 433 91.41 -31.98 -6.49
C SER A 433 92.93 -31.75 -6.59
N SER A 434 93.66 -31.58 -5.48
CA SER A 434 95.07 -31.15 -5.49
C SER A 434 96.11 -32.17 -5.01
N ASN A 435 95.79 -33.46 -4.81
CA ASN A 435 96.84 -34.46 -4.51
C ASN A 435 96.57 -35.87 -5.08
N PRO A 436 97.25 -36.28 -6.17
CA PRO A 436 97.24 -37.66 -6.63
C PRO A 436 98.48 -38.40 -6.12
N LYS A 437 98.31 -39.37 -5.22
CA LYS A 437 99.29 -40.47 -5.04
C LYS A 437 98.62 -41.74 -4.47
N PRO A 438 98.54 -42.83 -5.23
CA PRO A 438 98.03 -44.11 -4.75
C PRO A 438 99.16 -44.96 -4.13
N VAL A 439 98.88 -45.62 -3.00
CA VAL A 439 99.74 -46.66 -2.39
C VAL A 439 98.92 -47.95 -2.24
N PRO A 440 99.49 -49.15 -2.52
CA PRO A 440 98.72 -50.40 -2.64
C PRO A 440 98.57 -51.14 -1.31
N VAL A 441 97.41 -51.78 -1.11
CA VAL A 441 97.00 -52.54 0.09
C VAL A 441 97.22 -54.04 -0.14
N ALA A 442 97.85 -54.73 0.82
CA ALA A 442 97.92 -56.20 0.89
C ALA A 442 96.77 -56.77 1.73
N PRO A 443 96.27 -58.00 1.45
CA PRO A 443 95.07 -58.55 2.10
C PRO A 443 95.44 -59.34 3.37
N ASP A 444 95.01 -58.86 4.53
CA ASP A 444 95.30 -59.48 5.83
C ASP A 444 94.07 -60.27 6.35
N ASN A 445 94.05 -61.59 6.12
CA ASN A 445 92.97 -62.49 6.51
C ASN A 445 92.76 -62.60 8.04
N ARG A 446 93.68 -62.08 8.86
CA ARG A 446 93.50 -61.98 10.32
C ARG A 446 92.48 -60.93 10.73
N VAL A 447 92.28 -59.89 9.92
CA VAL A 447 91.25 -58.88 10.15
C VAL A 447 89.86 -59.50 10.05
N LEU A 448 89.66 -60.48 9.16
CA LEU A 448 88.39 -61.15 8.94
C LEU A 448 87.93 -62.04 10.12
N GLU A 449 88.84 -62.65 10.88
CA GLU A 449 88.47 -63.47 12.05
C GLU A 449 88.06 -62.63 13.26
N VAL A 450 88.63 -61.43 13.41
CA VAL A 450 88.23 -60.48 14.47
C VAL A 450 86.95 -59.73 14.10
N VAL A 451 86.77 -59.43 12.80
CA VAL A 451 85.61 -58.67 12.31
C VAL A 451 84.32 -59.50 12.31
N LYS A 452 84.37 -60.83 12.06
CA LYS A 452 83.18 -61.70 12.02
C LYS A 452 82.34 -61.73 13.31
N PRO A 453 82.88 -61.96 14.51
CA PRO A 453 82.09 -61.96 15.74
C PRO A 453 81.54 -60.58 16.08
N GLU A 454 82.28 -59.50 15.79
CA GLU A 454 81.78 -58.12 15.95
C GLU A 454 80.66 -57.82 14.94
N LEU A 455 80.76 -58.30 13.70
CA LEU A 455 79.67 -58.20 12.72
C LEU A 455 78.43 -58.97 13.18
N ALA A 456 78.59 -60.18 13.72
CA ALA A 456 77.48 -60.96 14.25
C ALA A 456 76.81 -60.26 15.45
N LYS A 457 77.61 -59.65 16.32
CA LYS A 457 77.13 -58.85 17.46
C LYS A 457 76.38 -57.60 17.02
N ILE A 458 76.91 -56.85 16.05
CA ILE A 458 76.23 -55.69 15.45
C ILE A 458 74.93 -56.13 14.76
N THR A 459 74.96 -57.25 14.05
CA THR A 459 73.78 -57.78 13.34
C THR A 459 72.69 -58.19 14.33
N ASN A 460 73.04 -58.86 15.43
CA ASN A 460 72.09 -59.24 16.47
C ASN A 460 71.55 -58.00 17.21
N SER A 461 72.42 -57.05 17.60
CA SER A 461 72.00 -55.79 18.21
C SER A 461 71.08 -54.97 17.30
N THR A 462 71.36 -54.94 16.00
CA THR A 462 70.50 -54.26 15.01
C THR A 462 69.17 -54.98 14.87
N ARG A 463 69.15 -56.32 14.85
CA ARG A 463 67.92 -57.12 14.83
C ARG A 463 67.05 -56.87 16.06
N ASP A 464 67.66 -56.84 17.24
CA ASP A 464 66.96 -56.60 18.50
C ASP A 464 66.42 -55.16 18.57
N MET A 465 67.18 -54.18 18.07
CA MET A 465 66.72 -52.79 17.96
C MET A 465 65.54 -52.65 16.98
N ILE A 466 65.61 -53.32 15.81
CA ILE A 466 64.51 -53.35 14.84
C ILE A 466 63.27 -53.98 15.46
N LYS A 467 63.42 -55.11 16.17
CA LYS A 467 62.31 -55.77 16.85
C LYS A 467 61.70 -54.87 17.94
N HIS A 468 62.52 -54.20 18.74
CA HIS A 468 62.05 -53.25 19.75
C HIS A 468 61.31 -52.05 19.13
N ILE A 469 61.77 -51.55 17.98
CA ILE A 469 61.08 -50.51 17.22
C ILE A 469 59.74 -51.03 16.70
N GLN A 470 59.68 -52.25 16.16
CA GLN A 470 58.44 -52.89 15.71
C GLN A 470 57.45 -53.06 16.86
N ASP A 471 57.91 -53.60 18.00
CA ASP A 471 57.10 -53.81 19.20
C ASP A 471 56.55 -52.48 19.75
N LYS A 472 57.31 -51.38 19.65
CA LYS A 472 56.84 -50.04 20.03
C LYS A 472 55.90 -49.39 19.02
N LEU A 473 56.08 -49.64 17.71
CA LEU A 473 55.26 -49.05 16.66
C LEU A 473 53.92 -49.78 16.47
N GLN A 474 53.87 -51.08 16.73
CA GLN A 474 52.67 -51.89 16.54
C GLN A 474 51.42 -51.35 17.29
N PRO A 475 51.46 -51.05 18.60
CA PRO A 475 50.29 -50.50 19.29
C PRO A 475 49.89 -49.12 18.76
N PHE A 476 50.85 -48.33 18.26
CA PHE A 476 50.55 -47.05 17.62
C PHE A 476 49.82 -47.24 16.29
N LEU A 477 50.26 -48.18 15.46
CA LEU A 477 49.62 -48.51 14.19
C LEU A 477 48.22 -49.11 14.38
N GLU A 478 48.04 -49.96 15.39
CA GLU A 478 46.71 -50.51 15.75
C GLU A 478 45.76 -49.40 16.25
N HIS A 479 46.25 -48.47 17.06
CA HIS A 479 45.47 -47.31 17.50
C HIS A 479 45.08 -46.39 16.34
N GLU A 480 46.01 -46.10 15.43
CA GLU A 480 45.76 -45.28 14.23
C GLU A 480 44.73 -45.97 13.32
N ARG A 481 44.89 -47.28 13.09
CA ARG A 481 43.92 -48.09 12.35
C ARG A 481 42.52 -48.05 12.97
N HIS A 482 42.42 -48.18 14.29
CA HIS A 482 41.11 -48.12 14.96
C HIS A 482 40.46 -46.72 14.85
N LYS A 483 41.28 -45.67 14.93
CA LYS A 483 40.83 -44.28 14.76
C LYS A 483 40.35 -44.02 13.33
N THR A 484 41.06 -44.50 12.32
CA THR A 484 40.66 -44.40 10.92
C THR A 484 39.38 -45.17 10.64
N GLU A 485 39.25 -46.42 11.12
CA GLU A 485 38.01 -47.21 11.01
C GLU A 485 36.81 -46.52 11.71
N THR A 486 37.04 -45.85 12.85
CA THR A 486 35.99 -45.11 13.55
C THR A 486 35.54 -43.87 12.79
N LEU A 487 36.50 -43.10 12.24
CA LEU A 487 36.20 -41.94 11.41
C LEU A 487 35.49 -42.35 10.11
N GLU A 488 35.88 -43.47 9.50
CA GLU A 488 35.24 -44.01 8.31
C GLU A 488 33.77 -44.37 8.56
N ARG A 489 33.46 -45.02 9.70
CA ARG A 489 32.06 -45.27 10.10
C ARG A 489 31.27 -43.97 10.29
N GLN A 490 31.84 -42.98 10.99
CA GLN A 490 31.19 -41.68 11.18
C GLN A 490 30.95 -40.96 9.85
N PHE A 491 31.88 -41.05 8.91
CA PHE A 491 31.72 -40.48 7.58
C PHE A 491 30.63 -41.20 6.78
N GLY A 492 30.54 -42.53 6.92
CA GLY A 492 29.44 -43.33 6.37
C GLY A 492 28.07 -42.88 6.89
N ASP A 493 27.92 -42.74 8.21
CA ASP A 493 26.68 -42.29 8.84
C ASP A 493 26.29 -40.87 8.41
N MET A 494 27.27 -39.96 8.34
CA MET A 494 27.05 -38.59 7.87
C MET A 494 26.64 -38.56 6.38
N THR A 495 27.22 -39.42 5.55
CA THR A 495 26.85 -39.55 4.13
C THR A 495 25.42 -40.05 3.97
N LEU A 496 24.99 -40.99 4.82
CA LEU A 496 23.59 -41.46 4.85
C LEU A 496 22.63 -40.34 5.25
N GLN A 497 22.93 -39.58 6.31
CA GLN A 497 22.11 -38.44 6.74
C GLN A 497 22.00 -37.35 5.66
N VAL A 498 23.11 -37.02 4.99
CA VAL A 498 23.10 -36.06 3.87
C VAL A 498 22.22 -36.56 2.73
N SER A 499 22.28 -37.86 2.41
CA SER A 499 21.45 -38.47 1.36
C SER A 499 19.95 -38.44 1.72
N GLU A 500 19.61 -38.67 2.99
CA GLU A 500 18.23 -38.60 3.49
C GLU A 500 17.69 -37.16 3.44
N LEU A 501 18.46 -36.18 3.93
CA LEU A 501 18.11 -34.76 3.82
C LEU A 501 17.95 -34.30 2.37
N GLN A 502 18.78 -34.81 1.45
CA GLN A 502 18.68 -34.49 0.04
C GLN A 502 17.41 -35.06 -0.59
N LYS A 503 16.98 -36.25 -0.16
CA LYS A 503 15.70 -36.87 -0.55
C LYS A 503 14.51 -36.10 0.01
N GLU A 504 14.54 -35.71 1.29
CA GLU A 504 13.51 -34.89 1.92
C GLU A 504 13.40 -33.52 1.24
N SER A 505 14.53 -32.87 0.94
CA SER A 505 14.57 -31.62 0.19
C SER A 505 13.96 -31.78 -1.20
N ALA A 506 14.17 -32.90 -1.89
CA ALA A 506 13.56 -33.15 -3.19
C ALA A 506 12.03 -33.30 -3.07
N ALA A 507 11.55 -34.04 -2.07
CA ALA A 507 10.11 -34.19 -1.79
C ALA A 507 9.44 -32.85 -1.45
N ALA A 508 10.06 -32.03 -0.60
CA ALA A 508 9.55 -30.70 -0.25
C ALA A 508 9.47 -29.78 -1.49
N ARG A 509 10.44 -29.85 -2.42
CA ARG A 509 10.40 -29.09 -3.68
C ARG A 509 9.24 -29.52 -4.58
N THR A 510 8.93 -30.81 -4.63
CA THR A 510 7.77 -31.30 -5.40
C THR A 510 6.45 -30.88 -4.79
N GLU A 511 6.32 -30.92 -3.46
CA GLU A 511 5.12 -30.45 -2.75
C GLU A 511 4.90 -28.94 -2.94
N HIS A 512 5.97 -28.15 -2.84
CA HIS A 512 5.92 -26.71 -3.08
C HIS A 512 5.49 -26.39 -4.52
N SER A 513 5.98 -27.16 -5.50
CA SER A 513 5.59 -26.98 -6.91
C SER A 513 4.10 -27.30 -7.12
N ALA A 514 3.58 -28.36 -6.51
CA ALA A 514 2.16 -28.70 -6.56
C ALA A 514 1.26 -27.66 -5.86
N LEU A 515 1.71 -27.07 -4.75
CA LEU A 515 1.00 -25.98 -4.08
C LEU A 515 0.98 -24.70 -4.94
N LYS A 516 2.08 -24.39 -5.62
CA LYS A 516 2.16 -23.25 -6.54
C LYS A 516 1.20 -23.41 -7.72
N GLU A 517 1.08 -24.61 -8.27
CA GLU A 517 0.13 -24.93 -9.35
C GLU A 517 -1.32 -24.76 -8.87
N LYS A 518 -1.68 -25.33 -7.71
CA LYS A 518 -3.02 -25.14 -7.11
C LYS A 518 -3.37 -23.68 -6.87
N LEU A 519 -2.40 -22.85 -6.47
CA LEU A 519 -2.61 -21.42 -6.27
C LEU A 519 -2.85 -20.70 -7.60
N ALA A 520 -2.14 -21.09 -8.67
CA ALA A 520 -2.36 -20.57 -10.02
C ALA A 520 -3.77 -20.94 -10.53
N ASP A 521 -4.20 -22.18 -10.35
CA ASP A 521 -5.54 -22.65 -10.72
C ASP A 521 -6.64 -21.89 -9.96
N GLN A 522 -6.46 -21.66 -8.66
CA GLN A 522 -7.40 -20.86 -7.87
C GLN A 522 -7.45 -19.41 -8.36
N SER A 523 -6.29 -18.81 -8.63
CA SER A 523 -6.22 -17.44 -9.17
C SER A 523 -6.95 -17.33 -10.51
N GLN A 524 -6.81 -18.33 -11.38
CA GLN A 524 -7.51 -18.37 -12.67
C GLN A 524 -9.04 -18.52 -12.47
N ALA A 525 -9.48 -19.44 -11.61
CA ALA A 525 -10.90 -19.62 -11.31
C ALA A 525 -11.54 -18.34 -10.73
N HIS A 526 -10.80 -17.59 -9.90
CA HIS A 526 -11.24 -16.30 -9.39
C HIS A 526 -11.35 -15.24 -10.50
N ALA A 527 -10.39 -15.18 -11.43
CA ALA A 527 -10.44 -14.28 -12.57
C ALA A 527 -11.64 -14.57 -13.49
N GLU A 528 -11.92 -15.85 -13.77
CA GLU A 528 -13.09 -16.27 -14.56
C GLU A 528 -14.40 -15.89 -13.87
N LYS A 529 -14.49 -16.05 -12.54
CA LYS A 529 -15.67 -15.66 -11.77
C LYS A 529 -15.89 -14.14 -11.77
N LEU A 530 -14.82 -13.35 -11.70
CA LEU A 530 -14.90 -11.89 -11.80
C LEU A 530 -15.35 -11.44 -13.19
N SER A 531 -14.80 -12.04 -14.25
CA SER A 531 -15.21 -11.79 -15.64
C SER A 531 -16.70 -12.12 -15.85
N TRP A 532 -17.17 -13.26 -15.32
CA TRP A 532 -18.59 -13.62 -15.36
C TRP A 532 -19.47 -12.60 -14.62
N LEU A 533 -19.04 -12.13 -13.45
CA LEU A 533 -19.77 -11.14 -12.66
C LEU A 533 -19.84 -9.79 -13.42
N GLU A 534 -18.74 -9.36 -14.03
CA GLU A 534 -18.68 -8.16 -14.85
C GLU A 534 -19.63 -8.23 -16.04
N GLY A 535 -19.63 -9.36 -16.76
CA GLY A 535 -20.58 -9.63 -17.85
C GLY A 535 -22.03 -9.52 -17.39
N ASN A 536 -22.38 -10.20 -16.30
CA ASN A 536 -23.75 -10.19 -15.76
C ASN A 536 -24.20 -8.79 -15.29
N VAL A 537 -23.29 -7.99 -14.70
CA VAL A 537 -23.59 -6.60 -14.32
C VAL A 537 -23.82 -5.74 -15.56
N ASN A 538 -22.97 -5.86 -16.57
CA ASN A 538 -23.13 -5.13 -17.83
C ASN A 538 -24.45 -5.50 -18.53
N ASP A 539 -24.82 -6.77 -18.57
CA ASP A 539 -26.09 -7.22 -19.13
C ASP A 539 -27.30 -6.61 -18.41
N ARG A 540 -27.27 -6.57 -17.06
CA ARG A 540 -28.32 -5.93 -16.27
C ARG A 540 -28.40 -4.42 -16.48
N ILE A 541 -27.26 -3.75 -16.60
CA ILE A 541 -27.21 -2.31 -16.91
C ILE A 541 -27.80 -2.06 -18.29
N ASN A 542 -27.42 -2.85 -19.29
CA ASN A 542 -27.92 -2.73 -20.65
C ASN A 542 -29.43 -2.98 -20.72
N ALA A 543 -29.95 -3.99 -20.01
CA ALA A 543 -31.38 -4.25 -19.91
C ALA A 543 -32.13 -3.06 -19.28
N THR A 544 -31.62 -2.53 -18.17
CA THR A 544 -32.23 -1.37 -17.48
C THR A 544 -32.18 -0.11 -18.35
N MET A 545 -31.08 0.11 -19.08
CA MET A 545 -30.95 1.22 -20.03
C MET A 545 -31.90 1.07 -21.22
N GLY A 546 -32.15 -0.16 -21.68
CA GLY A 546 -33.15 -0.47 -22.68
C GLY A 546 -34.56 -0.08 -22.21
N GLU A 547 -34.96 -0.54 -21.03
CA GLU A 547 -36.25 -0.18 -20.42
C GLU A 547 -36.39 1.34 -20.25
N PHE A 548 -35.34 2.01 -19.75
CA PHE A 548 -35.34 3.46 -19.60
C PHE A 548 -35.54 4.17 -20.94
N ARG A 549 -34.87 3.71 -22.01
CA ARG A 549 -35.03 4.28 -23.36
C ARG A 549 -36.45 4.12 -23.87
N THR A 550 -37.05 2.94 -23.72
CA THR A 550 -38.44 2.69 -24.12
C THR A 550 -39.42 3.57 -23.34
N ASN A 551 -39.23 3.71 -22.02
CA ASN A 551 -40.04 4.59 -21.18
C ASN A 551 -39.90 6.06 -21.59
N PHE A 552 -38.67 6.51 -21.85
CA PHE A 552 -38.39 7.87 -22.28
C PHE A 552 -39.02 8.17 -23.64
N GLU A 553 -38.94 7.24 -24.59
CA GLU A 553 -39.60 7.35 -25.90
C GLU A 553 -41.13 7.45 -25.75
N GLY A 554 -41.73 6.67 -24.84
CA GLY A 554 -43.14 6.78 -24.50
C GLY A 554 -43.54 8.18 -23.99
N VAL A 555 -42.76 8.74 -23.06
CA VAL A 555 -42.98 10.11 -22.54
C VAL A 555 -42.80 11.15 -23.64
N TYR A 556 -41.80 10.98 -24.51
CA TYR A 556 -41.55 11.89 -25.63
C TYR A 556 -42.74 11.90 -26.61
N MET A 557 -43.29 10.73 -26.94
CA MET A 557 -44.49 10.62 -27.78
C MET A 557 -45.71 11.29 -27.12
N GLN A 558 -45.92 11.09 -25.82
CA GLN A 558 -46.99 11.78 -25.09
C GLN A 558 -46.83 13.30 -25.11
N LEU A 559 -45.60 13.80 -24.97
CA LEU A 559 -45.32 15.24 -25.04
C LEU A 559 -45.59 15.80 -26.44
N GLN A 560 -45.25 15.08 -27.50
CA GLN A 560 -45.60 15.47 -28.87
C GLN A 560 -47.12 15.54 -29.09
N VAL A 561 -47.86 14.55 -28.57
CA VAL A 561 -49.33 14.55 -28.64
C VAL A 561 -49.92 15.74 -27.87
N LEU A 562 -49.42 16.01 -26.66
CA LEU A 562 -49.86 17.16 -25.85
C LEU A 562 -49.55 18.49 -26.55
N ASN A 563 -48.36 18.62 -27.13
CA ASN A 563 -47.98 19.81 -27.88
C ASN A 563 -48.89 19.99 -29.11
N SER A 564 -49.18 18.91 -29.85
CA SER A 564 -50.11 18.93 -30.98
C SER A 564 -51.52 19.35 -30.55
N TRP A 565 -52.00 18.80 -29.43
CA TRP A 565 -53.27 19.19 -28.83
C TRP A 565 -53.27 20.68 -28.45
N GLN A 566 -52.24 21.17 -27.76
CA GLN A 566 -52.11 22.57 -27.39
C GLN A 566 -52.05 23.50 -28.62
N THR A 567 -51.37 23.09 -29.69
CA THR A 567 -51.33 23.85 -30.94
C THR A 567 -52.67 23.88 -31.67
N ASN A 568 -53.45 22.80 -31.59
CA ASN A 568 -54.77 22.71 -32.23
C ASN A 568 -55.87 23.41 -31.41
N PHE A 569 -55.76 23.43 -30.08
CA PHE A 569 -56.65 24.17 -29.17
C PHE A 569 -56.23 25.62 -28.94
N ASN A 570 -55.18 26.08 -29.62
CA ASN A 570 -54.81 27.48 -29.64
C ASN A 570 -55.94 28.31 -30.29
N THR A 571 -56.64 29.05 -29.44
CA THR A 571 -57.74 29.94 -29.81
C THR A 571 -57.36 31.00 -30.84
N LYS A 572 -56.07 31.21 -31.17
CA LYS A 572 -55.64 32.12 -32.24
C LYS A 572 -56.22 31.74 -33.61
N GLY A 573 -56.39 30.45 -33.91
CA GLY A 573 -57.00 29.99 -35.17
C GLY A 573 -58.48 30.36 -35.23
N LEU A 574 -59.23 29.88 -34.23
CA LEU A 574 -60.66 30.16 -34.08
C LEU A 574 -60.97 31.67 -33.95
N TYR A 575 -60.15 32.41 -33.21
CA TYR A 575 -60.27 33.87 -33.07
C TYR A 575 -60.05 34.57 -34.41
N ARG A 576 -59.10 34.11 -35.23
CA ARG A 576 -58.90 34.67 -36.58
C ARG A 576 -60.10 34.40 -37.48
N GLU A 577 -60.68 33.20 -37.42
CA GLU A 577 -61.90 32.86 -38.17
C GLU A 577 -63.11 33.66 -37.70
N ILE A 578 -63.36 33.74 -36.39
CA ILE A 578 -64.45 34.53 -35.82
C ILE A 578 -64.28 36.01 -36.17
N MET A 579 -63.09 36.58 -35.98
CA MET A 579 -62.81 37.97 -36.35
C MET A 579 -62.91 38.19 -37.86
N GLY A 580 -62.48 37.22 -38.67
CA GLY A 580 -62.64 37.26 -40.13
C GLY A 580 -64.11 37.26 -40.53
N HIS A 581 -64.93 36.40 -39.92
CA HIS A 581 -66.36 36.30 -40.18
C HIS A 581 -67.10 37.56 -39.74
N ILE A 582 -66.80 38.09 -38.54
CA ILE A 582 -67.34 39.37 -38.06
C ILE A 582 -66.99 40.49 -39.05
N ASN A 583 -65.72 40.58 -39.47
CA ASN A 583 -65.31 41.60 -40.45
C ASN A 583 -66.01 41.43 -41.81
N ALA A 584 -66.30 40.20 -42.24
CA ALA A 584 -66.98 39.91 -43.50
C ALA A 584 -68.50 40.10 -43.46
N THR A 585 -69.12 40.02 -42.28
CA THR A 585 -70.58 40.16 -42.09
C THR A 585 -70.99 41.55 -41.63
N LEU A 586 -70.05 42.40 -41.21
CA LEU A 586 -70.31 43.82 -40.96
C LEU A 586 -70.69 44.52 -42.29
N PRO A 587 -71.75 45.33 -42.32
CA PRO A 587 -72.15 46.07 -43.51
C PRO A 587 -71.00 46.90 -44.06
N ASP A 588 -70.83 46.90 -45.39
CA ASP A 588 -69.79 47.66 -46.08
C ASP A 588 -69.79 49.12 -45.61
N GLY A 589 -68.65 49.54 -45.04
CA GLY A 589 -68.46 50.86 -44.45
C GLY A 589 -68.40 50.88 -42.92
N THR A 590 -68.97 49.90 -42.21
CA THR A 590 -68.95 49.88 -40.73
C THR A 590 -67.54 49.68 -40.17
N VAL A 591 -66.74 48.81 -40.80
CA VAL A 591 -65.31 48.61 -40.44
C VAL A 591 -64.51 49.90 -40.66
N MET A 592 -64.79 50.63 -41.74
CA MET A 592 -64.16 51.93 -42.01
C MET A 592 -64.59 52.99 -41.01
N GLN A 593 -65.87 53.01 -40.61
CA GLN A 593 -66.37 53.92 -39.57
C GLN A 593 -65.74 53.64 -38.21
N ILE A 594 -65.62 52.37 -37.81
CA ILE A 594 -64.94 51.97 -36.56
C ILE A 594 -63.46 52.34 -36.62
N LYS A 595 -62.79 52.11 -37.75
CA LYS A 595 -61.37 52.49 -37.94
C LYS A 595 -61.18 54.00 -37.87
N ASN A 596 -62.08 54.77 -38.47
CA ASN A 596 -62.06 56.23 -38.42
C ASN A 596 -62.35 56.76 -37.00
N LEU A 597 -63.33 56.19 -36.30
CA LEU A 597 -63.60 56.50 -34.89
C LEU A 597 -62.39 56.19 -34.00
N ARG A 598 -61.74 55.04 -34.21
CA ARG A 598 -60.52 54.68 -33.47
C ARG A 598 -59.38 55.67 -33.72
N GLN A 599 -59.13 56.04 -34.98
CA GLN A 599 -58.13 57.07 -35.30
C GLN A 599 -58.46 58.43 -34.68
N ARG A 600 -59.74 58.83 -34.69
CA ARG A 600 -60.19 60.07 -34.04
C ARG A 600 -60.00 60.02 -32.53
N LEU A 601 -60.20 58.85 -31.91
CA LEU A 601 -60.01 58.64 -30.49
C LEU A 601 -58.52 58.64 -30.12
N GLU A 602 -57.67 57.95 -30.87
CA GLU A 602 -56.21 57.99 -30.72
C GLU A 602 -55.66 59.42 -30.90
N PHE A 603 -56.20 60.19 -31.86
CA PHE A 603 -55.87 61.60 -32.03
C PHE A 603 -56.32 62.46 -30.84
N ALA A 604 -57.52 62.24 -30.32
CA ALA A 604 -58.02 62.94 -29.14
C ALA A 604 -57.19 62.61 -27.88
N GLU A 605 -56.85 61.35 -27.68
CA GLU A 605 -56.01 60.86 -26.58
C GLU A 605 -54.60 61.46 -26.67
N THR A 606 -54.01 61.51 -27.87
CA THR A 606 -52.72 62.17 -28.10
C THR A 606 -52.78 63.67 -27.78
N ARG A 607 -53.89 64.35 -28.10
CA ARG A 607 -54.10 65.77 -27.75
C ARG A 607 -54.28 65.97 -26.25
N ILE A 608 -54.98 65.09 -25.56
CA ILE A 608 -55.13 65.13 -24.09
C ILE A 608 -53.76 64.95 -23.43
N LEU A 609 -53.00 63.93 -23.85
CA LEU A 609 -51.63 63.71 -23.37
C LEU A 609 -50.70 64.89 -23.69
N ALA A 610 -50.86 65.55 -24.84
CA ALA A 610 -50.11 66.75 -25.17
C ALA A 610 -50.53 67.98 -24.32
N CYS A 611 -51.78 68.07 -23.90
CA CYS A 611 -52.27 69.10 -22.97
C CYS A 611 -51.79 68.84 -21.53
N GLU A 612 -51.78 67.58 -21.08
CA GLU A 612 -51.28 67.18 -19.77
C GLU A 612 -49.76 67.39 -19.65
N ASN A 613 -49.02 67.10 -20.72
CA ASN A 613 -47.57 67.31 -20.76
C ASN A 613 -47.16 68.76 -21.01
N ASN A 614 -48.05 69.61 -21.53
CA ASN A 614 -47.87 71.06 -21.63
C ASN A 614 -48.55 71.79 -20.46
N ALA A 615 -48.25 71.37 -19.23
CA ALA A 615 -48.61 72.09 -18.02
C ALA A 615 -48.18 73.57 -18.15
N CYS A 616 -49.20 74.42 -18.33
CA CYS A 616 -49.13 75.87 -18.32
C CYS A 616 -48.69 76.34 -16.93
N ASN A 617 -47.36 76.35 -16.70
CA ASN A 617 -46.72 76.99 -15.55
C ASN A 617 -46.72 78.53 -15.67
N LYS A 618 -47.90 79.14 -15.84
CA LYS A 618 -48.09 80.57 -15.62
C LYS A 618 -49.15 80.80 -14.55
N ARG A 619 -48.70 80.66 -13.30
CA ARG A 619 -49.27 81.33 -12.12
C ARG A 619 -49.56 82.80 -12.47
N ARG A 620 -50.83 83.13 -12.74
CA ARG A 620 -51.31 84.51 -12.66
C ARG A 620 -51.63 84.75 -11.18
N LYS A 621 -50.73 85.45 -10.48
CA LYS A 621 -51.00 86.02 -9.16
C LYS A 621 -52.21 86.95 -9.30
N LEU A 622 -53.36 86.56 -8.75
CA LEU A 622 -54.42 87.51 -8.42
C LEU A 622 -54.27 87.87 -6.95
N ALA A 623 -54.15 89.17 -6.72
CA ALA A 623 -54.04 89.78 -5.42
C ALA A 623 -55.40 89.83 -4.72
N GLY A 624 -55.33 89.66 -3.39
CA GLY A 624 -56.26 90.04 -2.33
C GLY A 624 -57.68 90.49 -2.66
N GLY A 625 -58.64 89.91 -1.94
CA GLY A 625 -59.98 90.46 -1.81
C GLY A 625 -60.89 89.54 -1.02
N ASN A 626 -60.95 89.82 0.28
CA ASN A 626 -61.88 89.42 1.35
C ASN A 626 -63.26 88.83 1.00
N SER A 627 -63.81 88.23 2.07
CA SER A 627 -65.23 88.03 2.39
C SER A 627 -65.83 86.72 1.88
N GLU A 628 -66.63 85.97 2.63
CA GLU A 628 -67.15 86.06 4.00
C GLU A 628 -67.94 84.77 4.23
N ALA A 629 -68.25 84.49 5.50
CA ALA A 629 -68.95 83.33 6.01
C ALA A 629 -70.24 82.95 5.26
N VAL A 630 -70.57 81.65 5.26
CA VAL A 630 -71.88 81.02 5.57
C VAL A 630 -71.61 79.50 5.54
N ASN A 631 -71.38 78.84 6.67
CA ASN A 631 -72.35 78.18 7.57
C ASN A 631 -73.25 77.11 6.92
N ASP A 632 -73.36 75.99 7.65
CA ASP A 632 -74.38 74.92 7.55
C ASP A 632 -74.26 73.96 6.34
N HIS A 633 -74.41 72.63 6.46
CA HIS A 633 -74.97 71.71 7.45
C HIS A 633 -74.39 70.31 7.08
N GLN A 634 -73.96 69.44 8.01
CA GLN A 634 -74.69 68.25 8.50
C GLN A 634 -75.53 67.54 7.41
N VAL A 635 -75.38 66.23 7.15
CA VAL A 635 -75.87 65.12 7.99
C VAL A 635 -75.19 63.80 7.59
N ASP A 636 -75.02 62.97 8.62
CA ASP A 636 -74.55 61.58 8.69
C ASP A 636 -75.23 60.57 7.74
N ALA A 637 -74.46 59.56 7.31
CA ALA A 637 -74.66 58.13 7.62
C ALA A 637 -73.59 57.27 6.91
#